data_AF-A0A1F6R8F6-F1
#
_entry.id   AF-A0A1F6R8F6-F1
#
_cell.length_a   1.000
_cell.length_b   1.000
_cell.length_c   1.000
_cell.angle_alpha   90.00
_cell.angle_beta   90.00
_cell.angle_gamma   90.00
#
_symmetry.space_group_name_H-M   'P 1'
#
loop_
_entity.id
_entity.type
_entity.pdbx_description
1 polymer ?
#
loop_
_entity_poly.entity_id
_entity_poly.type
_entity_poly.pdbx_seq_one_letter_code
_entity_poly.pdbx_strand_id
1 'polypeptide(L)'
;MIMELSYKTNENINRFHRGIGKAIPFTSSSKNKDKESPLPKILYPHPSGQRTVNIPVPFDVGTEIIERANKRGVNIGDYLKKVLRISGISPEPSVSAIVGNTKVTTLIGSKQIFDETINLIKNARNNDDIQIKMFEFQNLKIDGDIWASNGAETVAGWKKQQEILDLLVKKKKGNPNLKIQVILDDHKWYEDSKGKPLRHYNNQKMIEHLRDNNIDAVPAPMSHQGGSKLQHDKLIAVGGRKVIIGGMNWGNHSPANHDACVLIETLPKYKHSEVDNIISEIFNKDWAFAWKKIGDSNPVNGPVTKEEQKNYGGIRKVIHPESVKYSKLVKELYGSPECQNRYRDGKLDLPEVKPIENPAIKILTTSPREYSEIGAEGSESIGNYVKEKLDSAKSLKAELFVLSHPEIVEKIISRHKEAQKGGRPFDAHIILYSGIPEEFPYCQNAIKALYEAGVPLRMYQVNEEIEQRMHSKWAVFDDKELLIGSANWSMTGLESNLGTGKRNDYPLSDKKIDTQIYQYKPAINVLEEQLSLKSIFNKDKKADMNKLKHRKKMLVHIKKNSNSDEETSKFTIEGKKITLTKATKAVMNKLIEYYDLINIIERRKGRYKRGNHECSVVIDNPKITSTFLNQFKKDWDYSEPSIPDGYGANVQTKTQSDLSFKGNNIINLPKNNNTLNLMA
;
A
#
# COMPACT_ATOMS: atom_id res chain seq x y z
N MET A 1 -13.31 -32.18 12.08
CA MET A 1 -12.19 -33.05 11.68
C MET A 1 -10.83 -32.34 11.49
N ILE A 2 -10.55 -31.50 10.48
CA ILE A 2 -9.27 -30.73 10.42
C ILE A 2 -9.16 -29.74 11.60
N MET A 3 -10.27 -29.10 11.96
CA MET A 3 -10.38 -28.28 13.18
C MET A 3 -10.25 -29.08 14.49
N GLU A 4 -10.54 -30.37 14.47
CA GLU A 4 -10.64 -31.21 15.67
C GLU A 4 -9.27 -31.79 16.07
N LEU A 5 -8.44 -32.07 15.06
CA LEU A 5 -7.01 -32.32 15.23
C LEU A 5 -6.28 -31.06 15.69
N SER A 6 -6.57 -29.89 15.09
CA SER A 6 -6.00 -28.59 15.48
C SER A 6 -6.35 -28.17 16.92
N TYR A 7 -7.59 -28.39 17.35
CA TYR A 7 -8.01 -28.09 18.74
C TYR A 7 -7.32 -29.02 19.74
N LYS A 8 -7.23 -30.32 19.44
CA LYS A 8 -6.53 -31.29 20.29
C LYS A 8 -5.01 -31.07 20.31
N THR A 9 -4.38 -30.59 19.24
CA THR A 9 -2.95 -30.20 19.28
C THR A 9 -2.72 -28.94 20.09
N ASN A 10 -3.58 -27.92 20.01
CA ASN A 10 -3.43 -26.71 20.84
C ASN A 10 -3.67 -26.97 22.35
N GLU A 11 -4.64 -27.82 22.71
CA GLU A 11 -4.80 -28.27 24.11
C GLU A 11 -3.60 -29.11 24.59
N ASN A 12 -3.02 -29.94 23.72
CA ASN A 12 -1.87 -30.77 24.07
C ASN A 12 -0.54 -29.99 24.11
N ILE A 13 -0.37 -28.95 23.28
CA ILE A 13 0.76 -28.01 23.35
C ILE A 13 0.69 -27.18 24.65
N ASN A 14 -0.51 -26.77 25.07
CA ASN A 14 -0.70 -26.11 26.37
C ASN A 14 -0.50 -27.06 27.58
N ARG A 15 -0.79 -28.36 27.43
CA ARG A 15 -0.38 -29.39 28.41
C ARG A 15 1.13 -29.65 28.39
N PHE A 16 1.79 -29.44 27.26
CA PHE A 16 3.24 -29.63 27.08
C PHE A 16 4.07 -28.72 27.99
N HIS A 17 3.57 -27.52 28.29
CA HIS A 17 4.18 -26.62 29.27
C HIS A 17 3.98 -27.04 30.74
N ARG A 18 3.22 -28.10 31.05
CA ARG A 18 2.82 -28.47 32.43
C ARG A 18 3.10 -29.91 32.87
N GLY A 19 3.95 -30.69 32.21
CA GLY A 19 4.34 -31.97 32.81
C GLY A 19 5.02 -32.96 31.88
N ILE A 20 6.10 -33.54 32.41
CA ILE A 20 6.98 -34.54 31.83
C ILE A 20 6.18 -35.79 31.39
N GLY A 21 6.15 -36.06 30.07
CA GLY A 21 5.70 -37.32 29.48
C GLY A 21 6.70 -37.76 28.40
N LYS A 22 7.16 -39.02 28.48
CA LYS A 22 8.32 -39.55 27.73
C LYS A 22 8.18 -39.42 26.21
N ALA A 23 9.21 -38.87 25.55
CA ALA A 23 9.31 -38.69 24.11
C ALA A 23 9.51 -40.02 23.36
N ILE A 24 8.82 -40.23 22.23
CA ILE A 24 9.07 -41.34 21.29
C ILE A 24 9.63 -40.75 19.99
N PRO A 25 10.85 -41.10 19.57
CA PRO A 25 11.40 -40.65 18.29
C PRO A 25 10.75 -41.41 17.12
N PHE A 26 10.40 -40.72 16.03
CA PHE A 26 9.87 -41.31 14.78
C PHE A 26 10.97 -42.07 14.03
N THR A 27 11.42 -43.17 14.60
CA THR A 27 12.35 -44.13 14.00
C THR A 27 11.60 -45.45 13.86
N SER A 28 11.84 -46.17 12.76
CA SER A 28 11.19 -47.44 12.42
C SER A 28 11.39 -48.57 13.45
N SER A 29 12.21 -48.34 14.49
CA SER A 29 12.54 -49.29 15.55
C SER A 29 11.90 -48.96 16.91
N SER A 30 11.08 -47.91 17.02
CA SER A 30 10.47 -47.52 18.30
C SER A 30 9.26 -48.40 18.67
N LYS A 31 9.32 -49.04 19.85
CA LYS A 31 8.25 -49.89 20.42
C LYS A 31 7.57 -49.19 21.60
N ASN A 32 6.26 -49.37 21.75
CA ASN A 32 5.57 -49.04 22.99
C ASN A 32 5.88 -50.12 24.04
N LYS A 33 6.50 -49.74 25.16
CA LYS A 33 6.86 -50.69 26.23
C LYS A 33 5.64 -51.36 26.86
N ASP A 34 4.45 -50.78 26.73
CA ASP A 34 3.23 -51.25 27.39
C ASP A 34 2.28 -52.06 26.47
N LYS A 35 2.55 -52.12 25.15
CA LYS A 35 1.63 -52.76 24.18
C LYS A 35 2.28 -53.77 23.23
N GLU A 36 3.58 -54.07 23.33
CA GLU A 36 4.39 -54.93 22.43
C GLU A 36 4.28 -54.65 20.90
N SER A 37 3.45 -53.70 20.44
CA SER A 37 3.24 -53.42 19.03
C SER A 37 4.29 -52.43 18.47
N PRO A 38 4.91 -52.72 17.31
CA PRO A 38 5.76 -51.76 16.60
C PRO A 38 4.92 -50.66 15.94
N LEU A 39 5.51 -49.48 15.72
CA LEU A 39 4.90 -48.46 14.86
C LEU A 39 4.69 -48.99 13.43
N PRO A 40 3.70 -48.45 12.69
CA PRO A 40 3.54 -48.77 11.27
C PRO A 40 4.82 -48.49 10.47
N LYS A 41 5.09 -49.31 9.45
CA LYS A 41 6.24 -49.13 8.57
C LYS A 41 6.15 -47.80 7.81
N ILE A 42 7.21 -47.01 7.83
CA ILE A 42 7.31 -45.75 7.07
C ILE A 42 7.61 -46.10 5.61
N LEU A 43 6.72 -45.75 4.68
CA LEU A 43 6.87 -46.08 3.25
C LEU A 43 7.67 -45.02 2.48
N TYR A 44 7.64 -43.77 2.96
CA TYR A 44 8.30 -42.63 2.33
C TYR A 44 9.30 -42.00 3.32
N PRO A 45 10.54 -42.52 3.39
CA PRO A 45 11.55 -41.99 4.31
C PRO A 45 12.08 -40.62 3.84
N HIS A 46 12.74 -39.89 4.74
CA HIS A 46 13.40 -38.63 4.41
C HIS A 46 14.54 -38.84 3.40
N PRO A 47 14.80 -37.87 2.49
CA PRO A 47 16.00 -37.85 1.66
C PRO A 47 17.27 -37.85 2.52
N SER A 48 18.30 -38.56 2.08
CA SER A 48 19.58 -38.65 2.79
C SER A 48 20.19 -37.26 3.04
N GLY A 49 20.48 -36.93 4.31
CA GLY A 49 21.11 -35.66 4.71
C GLY A 49 20.19 -34.69 5.47
N GLN A 50 18.88 -34.95 5.58
CA GLN A 50 17.98 -34.17 6.45
C GLN A 50 17.85 -34.84 7.82
N ARG A 51 18.00 -34.06 8.92
CA ARG A 51 17.77 -34.56 10.29
C ARG A 51 16.28 -34.81 10.53
N THR A 52 15.97 -35.93 11.16
CA THR A 52 14.62 -36.28 11.63
C THR A 52 14.14 -35.29 12.69
N VAL A 53 12.92 -34.78 12.54
CA VAL A 53 12.27 -33.96 13.56
C VAL A 53 11.75 -34.89 14.67
N ASN A 54 12.32 -34.80 15.87
CA ASN A 54 11.82 -35.51 17.04
C ASN A 54 10.68 -34.70 17.65
N ILE A 55 9.44 -35.01 17.26
CA ILE A 55 8.25 -34.43 17.90
C ILE A 55 7.69 -35.45 18.89
N PRO A 56 7.73 -35.19 20.20
CA PRO A 56 7.15 -36.07 21.20
C PRO A 56 5.63 -36.04 21.11
N VAL A 57 5.03 -37.12 20.58
CA VAL A 57 3.57 -37.33 20.53
C VAL A 57 3.20 -38.68 21.15
N PRO A 58 1.97 -38.85 21.66
CA PRO A 58 1.47 -40.15 22.12
C PRO A 58 1.53 -41.21 21.00
N PHE A 59 1.76 -42.48 21.36
CA PHE A 59 1.95 -43.60 20.42
C PHE A 59 0.82 -43.75 19.40
N ASP A 60 -0.44 -43.63 19.85
CA ASP A 60 -1.61 -43.75 18.98
C ASP A 60 -1.69 -42.59 17.96
N VAL A 61 -1.28 -41.38 18.37
CA VAL A 61 -1.16 -40.20 17.49
C VAL A 61 -0.02 -40.39 16.48
N GLY A 62 1.12 -40.92 16.92
CA GLY A 62 2.24 -41.26 16.04
C GLY A 62 1.87 -42.30 14.98
N THR A 63 1.09 -43.31 15.36
CA THR A 63 0.56 -44.35 14.45
C THR A 63 -0.34 -43.73 13.38
N GLU A 64 -1.29 -42.89 13.76
CA GLU A 64 -2.21 -42.21 12.83
C GLU A 64 -1.48 -41.28 11.86
N ILE A 65 -0.45 -40.56 12.32
CA ILE A 65 0.40 -39.70 11.49
C ILE A 65 1.10 -40.52 10.40
N ILE A 66 1.71 -41.65 10.78
CA ILE A 66 2.46 -42.50 9.84
C ILE A 66 1.52 -43.11 8.79
N GLU A 67 0.39 -43.67 9.21
CA GLU A 67 -0.59 -44.29 8.29
C GLU A 67 -1.14 -43.28 7.28
N ARG A 68 -1.42 -42.04 7.72
CA ARG A 68 -1.94 -41.00 6.83
C ARG A 68 -0.87 -40.41 5.91
N ALA A 69 0.38 -40.26 6.38
CA ALA A 69 1.49 -39.87 5.52
C ALA A 69 1.71 -40.91 4.41
N ASN A 70 1.71 -42.20 4.78
CA ASN A 70 1.78 -43.33 3.86
C ASN A 70 0.64 -43.32 2.85
N LYS A 71 -0.62 -43.17 3.31
CA LYS A 71 -1.79 -43.09 2.43
C LYS A 71 -1.71 -41.93 1.42
N ARG A 72 -1.00 -40.85 1.76
CA ARG A 72 -0.84 -39.66 0.92
C ARG A 72 0.41 -39.67 0.04
N GLY A 73 1.24 -40.70 0.11
CA GLY A 73 2.42 -40.78 -0.75
C GLY A 73 3.54 -39.78 -0.39
N VAL A 74 3.57 -39.28 0.85
CA VAL A 74 4.51 -38.23 1.27
C VAL A 74 5.31 -38.66 2.50
N ASN A 75 6.52 -38.12 2.67
CA ASN A 75 7.29 -38.38 3.88
C ASN A 75 6.62 -37.73 5.11
N ILE A 76 6.90 -38.30 6.29
CA ILE A 76 6.27 -37.89 7.55
C ILE A 76 6.58 -36.43 7.88
N GLY A 77 7.80 -35.94 7.61
CA GLY A 77 8.14 -34.54 7.86
C GLY A 77 7.33 -33.57 7.00
N ASP A 78 7.07 -33.90 5.73
CA ASP A 78 6.23 -33.09 4.83
C ASP A 78 4.75 -33.24 5.16
N TYR A 79 4.31 -34.42 5.59
CA TYR A 79 2.97 -34.62 6.13
C TYR A 79 2.76 -33.79 7.40
N LEU A 80 3.71 -33.83 8.33
CA LEU A 80 3.68 -33.05 9.57
C LEU A 80 3.81 -31.56 9.27
N LYS A 81 4.64 -31.12 8.34
CA LYS A 81 4.59 -29.73 7.86
C LYS A 81 3.20 -29.37 7.36
N LYS A 82 2.53 -30.25 6.61
CA LYS A 82 1.17 -30.00 6.13
C LYS A 82 0.09 -30.07 7.22
N VAL A 83 0.31 -30.81 8.30
CA VAL A 83 -0.71 -31.15 9.33
C VAL A 83 -0.51 -30.38 10.64
N LEU A 84 0.74 -30.23 11.08
CA LEU A 84 1.18 -29.32 12.16
C LEU A 84 1.39 -27.90 11.67
N ARG A 85 0.95 -27.57 10.45
CA ARG A 85 0.81 -26.19 9.99
C ARG A 85 -0.18 -25.46 10.90
N ILE A 86 0.32 -25.00 12.03
CA ILE A 86 -0.09 -23.73 12.65
C ILE A 86 0.46 -22.65 11.71
N SER A 87 0.03 -22.64 10.44
CA SER A 87 0.43 -21.61 9.49
C SER A 87 -0.51 -20.44 9.69
N GLY A 88 -0.05 -19.48 10.47
CA GLY A 88 -0.75 -18.24 10.72
C GLY A 88 -1.02 -18.03 12.20
N ILE A 89 -0.84 -16.79 12.61
CA ILE A 89 -1.24 -16.32 13.93
C ILE A 89 -2.75 -16.17 13.91
N SER A 90 -3.42 -16.72 14.92
CA SER A 90 -4.85 -16.50 15.07
C SER A 90 -5.10 -15.03 15.45
N PRO A 91 -5.99 -14.31 14.75
CA PRO A 91 -6.38 -12.97 15.13
C PRO A 91 -6.88 -12.90 16.57
N GLU A 92 -6.56 -11.81 17.28
CA GLU A 92 -7.21 -11.48 18.54
C GLU A 92 -8.74 -11.44 18.37
N PRO A 93 -9.51 -12.01 19.33
CA PRO A 93 -10.97 -11.93 19.28
C PRO A 93 -11.46 -10.49 19.19
N SER A 94 -12.49 -10.27 18.38
CA SER A 94 -13.13 -8.96 18.27
C SER A 94 -13.63 -8.48 19.63
N VAL A 95 -13.34 -7.22 19.97
CA VAL A 95 -13.88 -6.56 21.15
C VAL A 95 -14.61 -5.31 20.75
N SER A 96 -15.65 -4.95 21.51
CA SER A 96 -16.34 -3.67 21.37
C SER A 96 -16.13 -2.75 22.58
N ALA A 97 -16.05 -1.45 22.33
CA ALA A 97 -16.01 -0.39 23.34
C ALA A 97 -16.84 0.83 22.89
N ILE A 98 -17.33 1.62 23.85
CA ILE A 98 -17.98 2.91 23.56
C ILE A 98 -16.89 3.96 23.36
N VAL A 99 -16.99 4.73 22.26
CA VAL A 99 -16.12 5.86 21.94
C VAL A 99 -17.00 6.99 21.44
N GLY A 100 -17.13 8.04 22.26
CA GLY A 100 -18.07 9.14 21.99
C GLY A 100 -19.51 8.66 21.79
N ASN A 101 -20.11 9.00 20.65
CA ASN A 101 -21.49 8.61 20.32
C ASN A 101 -21.60 7.25 19.61
N THR A 102 -20.50 6.51 19.52
CA THR A 102 -20.43 5.23 18.81
C THR A 102 -20.00 4.07 19.70
N LYS A 103 -20.28 2.86 19.21
CA LYS A 103 -19.63 1.62 19.62
C LYS A 103 -18.62 1.25 18.53
N VAL A 104 -17.36 1.14 18.91
CA VAL A 104 -16.25 0.69 18.04
C VAL A 104 -15.99 -0.78 18.31
N THR A 105 -15.83 -1.58 17.25
CA THR A 105 -15.51 -3.02 17.31
C THR A 105 -14.26 -3.31 16.50
N THR A 106 -13.30 -4.04 17.08
CA THR A 106 -12.06 -4.43 16.41
C THR A 106 -12.30 -5.60 15.45
N LEU A 107 -11.77 -5.51 14.22
CA LEU A 107 -11.89 -6.56 13.21
C LEU A 107 -10.49 -6.90 12.65
N ILE A 108 -9.89 -7.98 13.15
CA ILE A 108 -8.54 -8.41 12.74
C ILE A 108 -8.67 -9.69 11.93
N GLY A 109 -8.06 -9.68 10.74
CA GLY A 109 -8.10 -10.78 9.79
C GLY A 109 -9.41 -10.86 8.99
N SER A 110 -9.31 -11.55 7.85
CA SER A 110 -10.37 -11.64 6.84
C SER A 110 -11.68 -12.21 7.35
N LYS A 111 -11.66 -13.22 8.22
CA LYS A 111 -12.89 -13.81 8.77
C LYS A 111 -13.74 -12.77 9.51
N GLN A 112 -13.15 -12.03 10.46
CA GLN A 112 -13.89 -11.04 11.26
C GLN A 112 -14.44 -9.92 10.36
N ILE A 113 -13.63 -9.44 9.42
CA ILE A 113 -13.99 -8.34 8.52
C ILE A 113 -15.14 -8.73 7.58
N PHE A 114 -15.03 -9.87 6.90
CA PHE A 114 -16.03 -10.28 5.90
C PHE A 114 -17.31 -10.84 6.52
N ASP A 115 -17.24 -11.46 7.71
CA ASP A 115 -18.44 -11.84 8.45
C ASP A 115 -19.27 -10.59 8.82
N GLU A 116 -18.62 -9.54 9.35
CA GLU A 116 -19.32 -8.30 9.68
C GLU A 116 -19.78 -7.51 8.45
N THR A 117 -19.02 -7.54 7.35
CA THR A 117 -19.46 -6.91 6.09
C THR A 117 -20.75 -7.56 5.58
N ILE A 118 -20.82 -8.90 5.58
CA ILE A 118 -22.04 -9.61 5.22
C ILE A 118 -23.18 -9.32 6.19
N ASN A 119 -22.88 -9.26 7.49
CA ASN A 119 -23.85 -8.91 8.53
C ASN A 119 -24.47 -7.52 8.30
N LEU A 120 -23.64 -6.52 7.97
CA LEU A 120 -24.09 -5.16 7.66
C LEU A 120 -25.03 -5.14 6.45
N ILE A 121 -24.61 -5.74 5.34
CA ILE A 121 -25.40 -5.72 4.10
C ILE A 121 -26.71 -6.50 4.28
N LYS A 122 -26.69 -7.66 4.95
CA LYS A 122 -27.91 -8.45 5.21
C LYS A 122 -28.94 -7.67 6.02
N ASN A 123 -28.48 -6.96 7.05
CA ASN A 123 -29.33 -6.21 7.97
C ASN A 123 -29.62 -4.77 7.51
N ALA A 124 -29.15 -4.35 6.33
CA ALA A 124 -29.56 -3.10 5.72
C ALA A 124 -31.09 -3.10 5.53
N ARG A 125 -31.75 -2.08 6.08
CA ARG A 125 -33.19 -1.84 5.98
C ARG A 125 -33.54 -1.35 4.58
N ASN A 126 -34.83 -1.39 4.24
CA ASN A 126 -35.30 -1.00 2.91
C ASN A 126 -35.06 0.49 2.56
N ASN A 127 -34.91 1.33 3.58
CA ASN A 127 -34.64 2.77 3.45
C ASN A 127 -33.23 3.15 3.90
N ASP A 128 -32.35 2.18 4.14
CA ASP A 128 -30.93 2.46 4.35
C ASP A 128 -30.26 2.70 3.00
N ASP A 129 -29.21 3.52 2.99
CA ASP A 129 -28.31 3.61 1.84
C ASP A 129 -27.05 2.77 2.11
N ILE A 130 -26.45 2.18 1.07
CA ILE A 130 -25.19 1.43 1.15
C ILE A 130 -24.13 2.18 0.33
N GLN A 131 -23.09 2.67 0.98
CA GLN A 131 -21.96 3.37 0.36
C GLN A 131 -20.73 2.49 0.41
N ILE A 132 -20.06 2.29 -0.72
CA ILE A 132 -18.84 1.50 -0.80
C ILE A 132 -17.77 2.33 -1.49
N LYS A 133 -16.59 2.42 -0.89
CA LYS A 133 -15.39 2.98 -1.50
C LYS A 133 -14.27 1.97 -1.37
N MET A 134 -13.72 1.52 -2.49
CA MET A 134 -12.79 0.40 -2.47
C MET A 134 -11.74 0.51 -3.59
N PHE A 135 -10.48 0.32 -3.23
CA PHE A 135 -9.39 0.17 -4.21
C PHE A 135 -9.55 -1.08 -5.09
N GLU A 136 -9.94 -2.19 -4.48
CA GLU A 136 -10.13 -3.49 -5.15
C GLU A 136 -11.46 -4.10 -4.71
N PHE A 137 -12.39 -4.26 -5.65
CA PHE A 137 -13.59 -5.07 -5.44
C PHE A 137 -13.72 -6.06 -6.60
N GLN A 138 -13.37 -7.32 -6.32
CA GLN A 138 -13.24 -8.38 -7.32
C GLN A 138 -14.10 -9.58 -6.95
N ASN A 139 -14.44 -10.39 -7.95
CA ASN A 139 -15.20 -11.62 -7.79
C ASN A 139 -14.83 -12.60 -8.89
N LEU A 140 -14.57 -13.87 -8.54
CA LEU A 140 -14.12 -14.86 -9.51
C LEU A 140 -15.05 -15.03 -10.70
N LYS A 141 -16.36 -14.78 -10.55
CA LYS A 141 -17.34 -14.87 -11.65
C LYS A 141 -17.19 -13.74 -12.68
N ILE A 142 -16.60 -12.61 -12.29
CA ILE A 142 -16.52 -11.39 -13.10
C ILE A 142 -15.13 -11.19 -13.66
N ASP A 143 -14.12 -11.35 -12.82
CA ASP A 143 -12.73 -10.98 -13.13
C ASP A 143 -11.70 -12.03 -12.72
N GLY A 144 -12.14 -13.26 -12.40
CA GLY A 144 -11.26 -14.37 -12.02
C GLY A 144 -10.29 -14.83 -13.11
N ASP A 145 -10.57 -14.49 -14.38
CA ASP A 145 -9.67 -14.73 -15.53
C ASP A 145 -8.43 -13.84 -15.49
N ILE A 146 -8.49 -12.71 -14.78
CA ILE A 146 -7.40 -11.74 -14.62
C ILE A 146 -6.86 -11.78 -13.20
N TRP A 147 -7.75 -11.90 -12.22
CA TRP A 147 -7.46 -11.83 -10.79
C TRP A 147 -7.81 -13.17 -10.13
N ALA A 148 -6.90 -14.13 -10.19
CA ALA A 148 -7.06 -15.40 -9.47
C ALA A 148 -7.03 -15.19 -7.94
N SER A 149 -7.53 -16.19 -7.20
CA SER A 149 -7.52 -16.17 -5.73
C SER A 149 -6.15 -16.46 -5.11
N ASN A 150 -5.24 -17.09 -5.86
CA ASN A 150 -3.89 -17.48 -5.42
C ASN A 150 -3.88 -18.19 -4.05
N GLY A 151 -4.74 -19.20 -3.89
CA GLY A 151 -4.83 -20.00 -2.65
C GLY A 151 -5.73 -19.41 -1.57
N ALA A 152 -6.20 -18.16 -1.72
CA ALA A 152 -7.10 -17.52 -0.75
C ALA A 152 -8.42 -18.29 -0.54
N GLU A 153 -8.85 -19.15 -1.48
CA GLU A 153 -10.04 -19.99 -1.33
C GLU A 153 -9.98 -20.97 -0.15
N THR A 154 -8.77 -21.22 0.37
CA THR A 154 -8.54 -22.10 1.52
C THR A 154 -8.65 -21.38 2.86
N VAL A 155 -8.70 -20.05 2.89
CA VAL A 155 -8.69 -19.27 4.13
C VAL A 155 -10.10 -18.93 4.62
N ALA A 156 -10.24 -18.73 5.93
CA ALA A 156 -11.49 -18.26 6.51
C ALA A 156 -11.87 -16.87 5.98
N GLY A 157 -13.16 -16.59 5.81
CA GLY A 157 -13.64 -15.32 5.26
C GLY A 157 -13.68 -15.25 3.73
N TRP A 158 -12.96 -16.08 2.98
CA TRP A 158 -12.97 -16.03 1.51
C TRP A 158 -14.35 -16.23 0.90
N LYS A 159 -15.09 -17.25 1.34
CA LYS A 159 -16.46 -17.49 0.87
C LYS A 159 -17.37 -16.27 1.10
N LYS A 160 -17.15 -15.56 2.22
CA LYS A 160 -17.94 -14.37 2.59
C LYS A 160 -17.56 -13.17 1.75
N GLN A 161 -16.28 -12.99 1.45
CA GLN A 161 -15.82 -11.97 0.50
C GLN A 161 -16.48 -12.17 -0.88
N GLN A 162 -16.51 -13.40 -1.39
CA GLN A 162 -17.18 -13.70 -2.67
C GLN A 162 -18.72 -13.51 -2.60
N GLU A 163 -19.35 -13.78 -1.46
CA GLU A 163 -20.81 -13.60 -1.23
C GLU A 163 -21.25 -12.12 -1.30
N ILE A 164 -20.34 -11.15 -1.08
CA ILE A 164 -20.67 -9.72 -1.05
C ILE A 164 -21.39 -9.28 -2.33
N LEU A 165 -20.85 -9.62 -3.50
CA LEU A 165 -21.41 -9.21 -4.79
C LEU A 165 -22.83 -9.75 -4.98
N ASP A 166 -23.00 -11.06 -4.79
CA ASP A 166 -24.30 -11.74 -4.94
C ASP A 166 -25.35 -11.11 -4.00
N LEU A 167 -24.94 -10.76 -2.78
CA LEU A 167 -25.81 -10.17 -1.79
C LEU A 167 -26.23 -8.73 -2.16
N LEU A 168 -25.30 -7.89 -2.65
CA LEU A 168 -25.61 -6.54 -3.11
C LEU A 168 -26.60 -6.58 -4.29
N VAL A 169 -26.33 -7.43 -5.28
CA VAL A 169 -27.23 -7.63 -6.44
C VAL A 169 -28.60 -8.13 -5.99
N LYS A 170 -28.65 -9.11 -5.08
CA LYS A 170 -29.91 -9.62 -4.51
C LYS A 170 -30.69 -8.51 -3.81
N LYS A 171 -30.04 -7.70 -2.98
CA LYS A 171 -30.67 -6.58 -2.27
C LYS A 171 -31.21 -5.54 -3.25
N LYS A 172 -30.44 -5.17 -4.28
CA LYS A 172 -30.88 -4.22 -5.31
C LYS A 172 -32.07 -4.75 -6.12
N LYS A 173 -32.07 -6.03 -6.50
CA LYS A 173 -33.20 -6.66 -7.22
C LYS A 173 -34.45 -6.75 -6.34
N GLY A 174 -34.30 -7.08 -5.06
CA GLY A 174 -35.41 -7.14 -4.11
C GLY A 174 -35.99 -5.78 -3.73
N ASN A 175 -35.20 -4.72 -3.84
CA ASN A 175 -35.63 -3.34 -3.63
C ASN A 175 -34.95 -2.40 -4.64
N PRO A 176 -35.57 -2.12 -5.79
CA PRO A 176 -35.01 -1.23 -6.81
C PRO A 176 -34.72 0.20 -6.33
N ASN A 177 -35.40 0.65 -5.26
CA ASN A 177 -35.22 1.97 -4.66
C ASN A 177 -34.07 2.00 -3.63
N LEU A 178 -33.52 0.85 -3.25
CA LEU A 178 -32.35 0.79 -2.37
C LEU A 178 -31.17 1.48 -3.06
N LYS A 179 -30.60 2.49 -2.42
CA LYS A 179 -29.42 3.18 -2.94
C LYS A 179 -28.19 2.38 -2.56
N ILE A 180 -27.51 1.86 -3.58
CA ILE A 180 -26.20 1.23 -3.44
C ILE A 180 -25.27 2.05 -4.33
N GLN A 181 -24.33 2.75 -3.72
CA GLN A 181 -23.40 3.67 -4.37
C GLN A 181 -21.97 3.17 -4.18
N VAL A 182 -21.22 3.04 -5.26
CA VAL A 182 -19.89 2.40 -5.26
C VAL A 182 -18.88 3.28 -5.99
N ILE A 183 -17.79 3.63 -5.31
CA ILE A 183 -16.61 4.27 -5.90
C ILE A 183 -15.50 3.24 -5.96
N LEU A 184 -14.98 2.96 -7.16
CA LEU A 184 -13.88 2.01 -7.37
C LEU A 184 -12.71 2.69 -8.05
N ASP A 185 -11.48 2.39 -7.60
CA ASP A 185 -10.29 2.83 -8.32
C ASP A 185 -10.19 2.12 -9.68
N ASP A 186 -9.73 2.84 -10.70
CA ASP A 186 -9.58 2.28 -12.04
C ASP A 186 -8.12 1.90 -12.37
N HIS A 187 -7.15 2.18 -11.50
CA HIS A 187 -5.73 1.92 -11.76
C HIS A 187 -5.28 0.57 -11.21
N LYS A 188 -4.73 -0.29 -12.09
CA LYS A 188 -3.75 -1.31 -11.67
C LYS A 188 -2.86 -1.73 -12.84
N TRP A 189 -1.56 -1.54 -12.70
CA TRP A 189 -0.58 -1.96 -13.69
C TRP A 189 -0.20 -3.42 -13.44
N TYR A 190 0.02 -4.21 -14.50
CA TYR A 190 0.61 -5.54 -14.39
C TYR A 190 1.76 -5.69 -15.39
N GLU A 191 2.67 -6.62 -15.13
CA GLU A 191 3.64 -7.07 -16.12
C GLU A 191 3.11 -8.36 -16.75
N ASP A 192 3.19 -8.48 -18.08
CA ASP A 192 2.88 -9.73 -18.75
C ASP A 192 3.92 -10.81 -18.40
N SER A 193 3.70 -12.04 -18.86
CA SER A 193 4.62 -13.16 -18.65
C SER A 193 6.02 -12.96 -19.28
N LYS A 194 6.26 -11.84 -19.97
CA LYS A 194 7.54 -11.42 -20.54
C LYS A 194 8.12 -10.18 -19.82
N GLY A 195 7.55 -9.79 -18.68
CA GLY A 195 7.98 -8.62 -17.91
C GLY A 195 7.61 -7.28 -18.57
N LYS A 196 6.69 -7.27 -19.55
CA LYS A 196 6.26 -6.03 -20.20
C LYS A 196 5.08 -5.44 -19.42
N PRO A 197 5.15 -4.17 -18.98
CA PRO A 197 4.03 -3.52 -18.32
C PRO A 197 2.84 -3.43 -19.29
N LEU A 198 1.81 -4.23 -19.01
CA LEU A 198 0.50 -4.12 -19.62
C LEU A 198 -0.40 -3.32 -18.67
N ARG A 199 -1.13 -2.37 -19.24
CA ARG A 199 -2.06 -1.56 -18.46
C ARG A 199 -3.39 -2.30 -18.41
N HIS A 200 -3.85 -2.67 -17.22
CA HIS A 200 -5.22 -3.11 -16.98
C HIS A 200 -5.97 -2.04 -16.20
N TYR A 201 -7.28 -1.96 -16.36
CA TYR A 201 -8.11 -1.10 -15.53
C TYR A 201 -8.79 -1.97 -14.48
N ASN A 202 -8.32 -1.87 -13.23
CA ASN A 202 -8.47 -2.88 -12.18
C ASN A 202 -9.90 -3.41 -12.00
N ASN A 203 -10.84 -2.48 -11.84
CA ASN A 203 -12.23 -2.76 -11.49
C ASN A 203 -13.19 -2.54 -12.67
N GLN A 204 -12.67 -2.45 -13.91
CA GLN A 204 -13.48 -2.07 -15.07
C GLN A 204 -14.69 -3.01 -15.29
N LYS A 205 -14.45 -4.33 -15.28
CA LYS A 205 -15.51 -5.34 -15.42
C LYS A 205 -16.49 -5.31 -14.25
N MET A 206 -16.01 -5.01 -13.04
CA MET A 206 -16.86 -4.90 -11.85
C MET A 206 -17.80 -3.71 -11.94
N ILE A 207 -17.30 -2.53 -12.35
CA ILE A 207 -18.12 -1.32 -12.54
C ILE A 207 -19.25 -1.58 -13.54
N GLU A 208 -18.92 -2.20 -14.68
CA GLU A 208 -19.89 -2.59 -15.70
C GLU A 208 -20.96 -3.52 -15.11
N HIS A 209 -20.54 -4.61 -14.45
CA HIS A 209 -21.46 -5.58 -13.86
C HIS A 209 -22.37 -4.97 -12.78
N LEU A 210 -21.86 -4.07 -11.94
CA LEU A 210 -22.65 -3.37 -10.93
C LEU A 210 -23.73 -2.52 -11.60
N ARG A 211 -23.37 -1.75 -12.64
CA ARG A 211 -24.32 -0.90 -13.38
C ARG A 211 -25.38 -1.70 -14.13
N ASP A 212 -25.01 -2.82 -14.74
CA ASP A 212 -25.95 -3.76 -15.39
C ASP A 212 -26.99 -4.32 -14.40
N ASN A 213 -26.67 -4.34 -13.11
CA ASN A 213 -27.58 -4.77 -12.04
C ASN A 213 -28.21 -3.57 -11.29
N ASN A 214 -28.25 -2.39 -11.91
CA ASN A 214 -28.82 -1.15 -11.36
C ASN A 214 -28.18 -0.67 -10.05
N ILE A 215 -26.91 -1.02 -9.81
CA ILE A 215 -26.10 -0.47 -8.72
C ILE A 215 -25.34 0.75 -9.25
N ASP A 216 -25.37 1.85 -8.52
CA ASP A 216 -24.77 3.11 -8.94
C ASP A 216 -23.26 3.08 -8.67
N ALA A 217 -22.49 2.67 -9.67
CA ALA A 217 -21.03 2.63 -9.60
C ALA A 217 -20.41 3.74 -10.44
N VAL A 218 -19.28 4.29 -9.97
CA VAL A 218 -18.46 5.30 -10.66
C VAL A 218 -16.97 5.01 -10.44
N PRO A 219 -16.09 5.17 -11.46
CA PRO A 219 -14.66 5.11 -11.25
C PRO A 219 -14.17 6.35 -10.49
N ALA A 220 -13.18 6.16 -9.61
CA ALA A 220 -12.48 7.28 -9.00
C ALA A 220 -11.71 8.08 -10.07
N PRO A 221 -11.64 9.43 -9.97
CA PRO A 221 -10.94 10.21 -10.98
C PRO A 221 -9.45 9.91 -11.06
N MET A 222 -8.93 9.80 -12.28
CA MET A 222 -7.50 9.59 -12.53
C MET A 222 -6.66 10.85 -12.33
N SER A 223 -5.36 10.66 -12.12
CA SER A 223 -4.38 11.75 -12.06
C SER A 223 -4.45 12.74 -13.24
N HIS A 224 -4.74 12.27 -14.45
CA HIS A 224 -4.86 13.18 -15.61
C HIS A 224 -6.22 13.90 -15.68
N GLN A 225 -7.24 13.44 -14.96
CA GLN A 225 -8.52 14.12 -14.76
C GLN A 225 -8.47 15.11 -13.58
N GLY A 226 -7.35 15.15 -12.85
CA GLY A 226 -7.24 15.94 -11.62
C GLY A 226 -7.46 15.13 -10.35
N GLY A 227 -7.59 13.80 -10.40
CA GLY A 227 -7.65 12.97 -9.19
C GLY A 227 -6.28 12.63 -8.58
N SER A 228 -6.28 11.78 -7.58
CA SER A 228 -5.06 11.27 -6.94
C SER A 228 -4.27 10.34 -7.87
N LYS A 229 -3.11 9.85 -7.38
CA LYS A 229 -2.37 8.78 -8.08
C LYS A 229 -3.14 7.46 -8.08
N LEU A 230 -3.77 7.15 -6.95
CA LEU A 230 -4.68 6.03 -6.71
C LEU A 230 -5.77 6.51 -5.74
N GLN A 231 -6.99 6.04 -5.87
CA GLN A 231 -7.97 6.02 -4.79
C GLN A 231 -7.72 4.76 -3.98
N HIS A 232 -7.35 4.90 -2.71
CA HIS A 232 -6.82 3.76 -1.96
C HIS A 232 -7.49 3.54 -0.59
N ASP A 233 -8.60 4.20 -0.32
CA ASP A 233 -9.46 3.91 0.84
C ASP A 233 -10.20 2.57 0.71
N LYS A 234 -10.57 2.01 1.86
CA LYS A 234 -11.40 0.81 1.99
C LYS A 234 -12.48 1.09 3.04
N LEU A 235 -13.71 1.28 2.58
CA LEU A 235 -14.82 1.70 3.40
C LEU A 235 -16.14 1.12 2.88
N ILE A 236 -16.97 0.66 3.81
CA ILE A 236 -18.42 0.45 3.59
C ILE A 236 -19.20 1.17 4.69
N ALA A 237 -20.21 1.95 4.31
CA ALA A 237 -21.18 2.53 5.20
C ALA A 237 -22.59 2.01 4.90
N VAL A 238 -23.40 1.80 5.95
CA VAL A 238 -24.78 1.33 5.83
C VAL A 238 -25.71 2.18 6.70
N GLY A 239 -26.75 2.73 6.07
CA GLY A 239 -27.86 3.41 6.74
C GLY A 239 -27.47 4.68 7.50
N GLY A 240 -26.33 5.31 7.16
CA GLY A 240 -25.82 6.49 7.87
C GLY A 240 -25.43 6.24 9.33
N ARG A 241 -25.31 4.96 9.76
CA ARG A 241 -25.17 4.60 11.18
C ARG A 241 -24.09 3.58 11.48
N LYS A 242 -23.55 2.93 10.45
CA LYS A 242 -22.53 1.88 10.60
C LYS A 242 -21.49 2.05 9.52
N VAL A 243 -20.22 2.00 9.89
CA VAL A 243 -19.09 2.05 8.95
C VAL A 243 -18.06 0.99 9.31
N ILE A 244 -17.58 0.24 8.32
CA ILE A 244 -16.32 -0.49 8.41
C ILE A 244 -15.26 0.31 7.63
N ILE A 245 -14.13 0.58 8.28
CA ILE A 245 -12.99 1.32 7.71
C ILE A 245 -11.68 0.66 8.15
N GLY A 246 -10.68 0.60 7.26
CA GLY A 246 -9.38 0.00 7.56
C GLY A 246 -8.50 -0.24 6.33
N GLY A 247 -7.64 -1.25 6.40
CA GLY A 247 -6.67 -1.57 5.34
C GLY A 247 -7.16 -2.59 4.29
N MET A 248 -8.20 -3.38 4.63
CA MET A 248 -8.57 -4.58 3.88
C MET A 248 -9.30 -4.28 2.56
N ASN A 249 -8.71 -4.72 1.45
CA ASN A 249 -9.33 -4.74 0.12
C ASN A 249 -10.35 -5.86 -0.03
N TRP A 250 -11.17 -5.80 -1.07
CA TRP A 250 -12.11 -6.86 -1.48
C TRP A 250 -11.70 -7.51 -2.81
N GLY A 251 -10.40 -7.58 -3.11
CA GLY A 251 -9.85 -8.38 -4.20
C GLY A 251 -9.93 -9.88 -3.95
N ASN A 252 -9.85 -10.71 -5.00
CA ASN A 252 -10.01 -12.18 -4.92
C ASN A 252 -8.97 -12.87 -4.01
N HIS A 253 -7.82 -12.23 -3.82
CA HIS A 253 -6.74 -12.68 -2.94
C HIS A 253 -6.78 -12.07 -1.53
N SER A 254 -7.49 -10.96 -1.33
CA SER A 254 -7.49 -10.20 -0.06
C SER A 254 -7.77 -11.04 1.18
N PRO A 255 -8.62 -12.09 1.15
CA PRO A 255 -8.83 -12.95 2.30
C PRO A 255 -7.56 -13.60 2.88
N ALA A 256 -6.51 -13.80 2.08
CA ALA A 256 -5.24 -14.36 2.53
C ALA A 256 -4.36 -13.33 3.28
N ASN A 257 -4.60 -12.04 3.06
CA ASN A 257 -3.79 -10.98 3.64
C ASN A 257 -4.01 -10.86 5.16
N HIS A 258 -2.92 -10.62 5.88
CA HIS A 258 -2.95 -10.18 7.28
C HIS A 258 -3.22 -8.67 7.30
N ASP A 259 -4.41 -8.28 7.77
CA ASP A 259 -4.87 -6.90 7.78
C ASP A 259 -5.97 -6.70 8.84
N ALA A 260 -6.35 -5.44 9.08
CA ALA A 260 -7.33 -5.08 10.08
C ALA A 260 -8.25 -3.92 9.64
N CYS A 261 -9.43 -3.90 10.23
CA CYS A 261 -10.41 -2.83 10.16
C CYS A 261 -11.02 -2.56 11.54
N VAL A 262 -11.82 -1.51 11.62
CA VAL A 262 -12.75 -1.27 12.73
C VAL A 262 -14.17 -1.11 12.20
N LEU A 263 -15.15 -1.64 12.94
CA LEU A 263 -16.56 -1.34 12.76
C LEU A 263 -16.97 -0.25 13.75
N ILE A 264 -17.56 0.83 13.26
CA ILE A 264 -18.02 1.97 14.05
C ILE A 264 -19.52 2.08 13.87
N GLU A 265 -20.28 2.00 14.96
CA GLU A 265 -21.75 2.01 14.95
C GLU A 265 -22.32 3.11 15.85
N THR A 266 -23.23 3.93 15.33
CA THR A 266 -24.00 4.90 16.10
C THR A 266 -24.80 4.20 17.19
N LEU A 267 -24.60 4.59 18.46
CA LEU A 267 -25.36 4.01 19.57
C LEU A 267 -26.87 4.28 19.40
N PRO A 268 -27.76 3.37 19.87
CA PRO A 268 -29.20 3.52 19.69
C PRO A 268 -29.79 4.84 20.21
N LYS A 269 -29.21 5.39 21.28
CA LYS A 269 -29.66 6.65 21.91
C LYS A 269 -29.30 7.91 21.12
N TYR A 270 -28.41 7.83 20.13
CA TYR A 270 -28.01 8.97 19.31
C TYR A 270 -28.59 8.88 17.91
N LYS A 271 -28.97 10.04 17.38
CA LYS A 271 -29.40 10.20 16.00
C LYS A 271 -28.22 10.46 15.05
N HIS A 272 -27.20 11.15 15.55
CA HIS A 272 -25.99 11.56 14.82
C HIS A 272 -24.75 11.25 15.64
N SER A 273 -23.64 10.96 14.97
CA SER A 273 -22.40 10.49 15.60
C SER A 273 -21.19 10.68 14.71
N GLU A 274 -20.04 10.17 15.15
CA GLU A 274 -18.80 10.12 14.38
C GLU A 274 -18.97 9.42 13.01
N VAL A 275 -19.96 8.54 12.86
CA VAL A 275 -20.32 7.94 11.56
C VAL A 275 -20.73 9.00 10.53
N ASP A 276 -21.51 10.01 10.94
CA ASP A 276 -21.93 11.11 10.06
C ASP A 276 -20.70 11.89 9.56
N ASN A 277 -19.74 12.16 10.45
CA ASN A 277 -18.47 12.81 10.08
C ASN A 277 -17.70 11.95 9.08
N ILE A 278 -17.57 10.63 9.30
CA ILE A 278 -16.83 9.72 8.41
C ILE A 278 -17.43 9.71 6.99
N ILE A 279 -18.76 9.57 6.88
CA ILE A 279 -19.43 9.54 5.58
C ILE A 279 -19.33 10.91 4.89
N SER A 280 -19.48 12.01 5.64
CA SER A 280 -19.36 13.36 5.10
C SER A 280 -17.96 13.67 4.58
N GLU A 281 -16.92 13.33 5.37
CA GLU A 281 -15.53 13.65 5.07
C GLU A 281 -14.90 12.78 3.99
N ILE A 282 -15.33 11.52 3.91
CA ILE A 282 -14.77 10.55 2.96
C ILE A 282 -15.76 10.39 1.79
N PHE A 283 -16.83 9.62 1.99
CA PHE A 283 -17.66 9.18 0.86
C PHE A 283 -18.33 10.33 0.10
N ASN A 284 -18.99 11.28 0.78
CA ASN A 284 -19.78 12.31 0.12
C ASN A 284 -18.91 13.24 -0.76
N LYS A 285 -17.73 13.63 -0.26
CA LYS A 285 -16.79 14.47 -1.00
C LYS A 285 -16.27 13.75 -2.24
N ASP A 286 -15.85 12.50 -2.10
CA ASP A 286 -15.35 11.71 -3.22
C ASP A 286 -16.42 11.41 -4.27
N TRP A 287 -17.65 11.14 -3.83
CA TRP A 287 -18.77 10.90 -4.73
C TRP A 287 -19.08 12.13 -5.57
N ALA A 288 -19.18 13.30 -4.93
CA ALA A 288 -19.38 14.57 -5.61
C ALA A 288 -18.23 14.87 -6.59
N PHE A 289 -16.99 14.64 -6.15
CA PHE A 289 -15.81 14.85 -6.98
C PHE A 289 -15.77 13.91 -8.20
N ALA A 290 -16.08 12.62 -8.01
CA ALA A 290 -16.14 11.65 -9.09
C ALA A 290 -17.15 12.07 -10.17
N TRP A 291 -18.37 12.42 -9.77
CA TRP A 291 -19.41 12.87 -10.71
C TRP A 291 -19.09 14.20 -11.38
N LYS A 292 -18.47 15.15 -10.66
CA LYS A 292 -17.95 16.38 -11.28
C LYS A 292 -16.98 16.04 -12.41
N LYS A 293 -16.01 15.15 -12.16
CA LYS A 293 -15.00 14.77 -13.15
C LYS A 293 -15.56 13.97 -14.31
N ILE A 294 -16.60 13.17 -14.09
CA ILE A 294 -17.33 12.51 -15.17
C ILE A 294 -17.96 13.55 -16.11
N GLY A 295 -18.60 14.60 -15.58
CA GLY A 295 -19.22 15.66 -16.37
C GLY A 295 -18.24 16.62 -17.06
N ASP A 296 -17.04 16.79 -16.50
CA ASP A 296 -15.97 17.60 -17.09
C ASP A 296 -15.14 16.82 -18.13
N SER A 297 -15.23 15.49 -18.15
CA SER A 297 -14.43 14.63 -19.04
C SER A 297 -15.09 14.49 -20.41
N ASN A 298 -14.31 14.64 -21.49
CA ASN A 298 -14.74 14.30 -22.84
C ASN A 298 -13.95 13.06 -23.35
N PRO A 299 -14.42 11.82 -23.07
CA PRO A 299 -13.70 10.62 -23.49
C PRO A 299 -13.69 10.45 -25.01
N VAL A 300 -12.58 9.90 -25.53
CA VAL A 300 -12.34 9.68 -26.96
C VAL A 300 -13.33 8.67 -27.56
N ASN A 301 -13.91 9.01 -28.71
CA ASN A 301 -14.83 8.16 -29.47
C ASN A 301 -14.07 7.39 -30.56
N GLY A 302 -13.91 6.07 -30.41
CA GLY A 302 -13.41 5.22 -31.51
C GLY A 302 -11.89 5.00 -31.54
N PRO A 303 -11.31 4.60 -32.69
CA PRO A 303 -9.86 4.48 -32.85
C PRO A 303 -9.21 5.85 -32.65
N VAL A 304 -8.07 5.90 -31.96
CA VAL A 304 -7.34 7.15 -31.75
C VAL A 304 -6.95 7.74 -33.11
N THR A 305 -7.47 8.91 -33.42
CA THR A 305 -7.12 9.65 -34.62
C THR A 305 -5.66 10.11 -34.55
N LYS A 306 -5.01 10.30 -35.70
CA LYS A 306 -3.64 10.86 -35.76
C LYS A 306 -3.54 12.23 -35.07
N GLU A 307 -4.63 12.99 -35.08
CA GLU A 307 -4.73 14.30 -34.44
C GLU A 307 -4.82 14.20 -32.92
N GLU A 308 -5.69 13.34 -32.37
CA GLU A 308 -5.75 13.04 -30.94
C GLU A 308 -4.40 12.51 -30.44
N GLN A 309 -3.74 11.68 -31.25
CA GLN A 309 -2.43 11.15 -30.90
C GLN A 309 -1.35 12.23 -30.86
N LYS A 310 -1.38 13.18 -31.82
CA LYS A 310 -0.46 14.31 -31.90
C LYS A 310 -0.69 15.34 -30.78
N ASN A 311 -1.94 15.50 -30.36
CA ASN A 311 -2.36 16.44 -29.33
C ASN A 311 -2.33 15.83 -27.91
N TYR A 312 -2.05 14.53 -27.79
CA TYR A 312 -1.87 13.88 -26.49
C TYR A 312 -0.61 14.40 -25.77
N GLY A 313 -0.81 15.30 -24.82
CA GLY A 313 0.24 15.92 -24.00
C GLY A 313 0.81 15.03 -22.88
N GLY A 314 0.42 13.74 -22.81
CA GLY A 314 0.90 12.81 -21.81
C GLY A 314 2.40 12.54 -21.93
N ILE A 315 3.03 12.10 -20.83
CA ILE A 315 4.50 11.90 -20.73
C ILE A 315 5.03 10.99 -21.85
N ARG A 316 4.23 10.00 -22.28
CA ARG A 316 4.58 9.04 -23.33
C ARG A 316 4.22 9.50 -24.75
N LYS A 317 3.43 10.57 -24.91
CA LYS A 317 2.88 11.06 -26.20
C LYS A 317 2.21 9.97 -27.07
N VAL A 318 1.78 8.87 -26.44
CA VAL A 318 1.12 7.71 -27.05
C VAL A 318 -0.10 7.37 -26.20
N ILE A 319 -1.26 7.19 -26.84
CA ILE A 319 -2.45 6.63 -26.21
C ILE A 319 -2.41 5.12 -26.43
N HIS A 320 -2.41 4.36 -25.35
CA HIS A 320 -2.30 2.90 -25.44
C HIS A 320 -3.69 2.26 -25.71
N PRO A 321 -3.78 1.12 -26.43
CA PRO A 321 -5.05 0.47 -26.78
C PRO A 321 -6.00 0.21 -25.60
N GLU A 322 -5.45 -0.26 -24.47
CA GLU A 322 -6.15 -0.36 -23.17
C GLU A 322 -6.88 0.93 -22.76
N SER A 323 -6.25 2.10 -22.91
CA SER A 323 -6.80 3.40 -22.53
C SER A 323 -7.92 3.83 -23.47
N VAL A 324 -7.86 3.39 -24.72
CA VAL A 324 -8.97 3.52 -25.67
C VAL A 324 -10.15 2.65 -25.23
N LYS A 325 -9.91 1.39 -24.87
CA LYS A 325 -10.96 0.48 -24.39
C LYS A 325 -11.65 1.04 -23.14
N TYR A 326 -10.88 1.54 -22.19
CA TYR A 326 -11.41 2.21 -21.00
C TYR A 326 -12.24 3.44 -21.37
N SER A 327 -11.71 4.34 -22.22
CA SER A 327 -12.40 5.58 -22.59
C SER A 327 -13.75 5.29 -23.27
N LYS A 328 -13.80 4.25 -24.13
CA LYS A 328 -15.04 3.78 -24.76
C LYS A 328 -16.07 3.31 -23.73
N LEU A 329 -15.67 2.46 -22.79
CA LEU A 329 -16.59 1.98 -21.75
C LEU A 329 -17.08 3.13 -20.87
N VAL A 330 -16.20 4.05 -20.46
CA VAL A 330 -16.62 5.23 -19.69
C VAL A 330 -17.63 6.06 -20.48
N LYS A 331 -17.42 6.25 -21.80
CA LYS A 331 -18.40 6.95 -22.63
C LYS A 331 -19.72 6.21 -22.72
N GLU A 332 -19.70 4.89 -22.86
CA GLU A 332 -20.90 4.06 -22.91
C GLU A 332 -21.70 4.13 -21.60
N LEU A 333 -21.03 3.98 -20.47
CA LEU A 333 -21.66 3.94 -19.15
C LEU A 333 -22.12 5.33 -18.65
N TYR A 334 -21.41 6.40 -19.01
CA TYR A 334 -21.59 7.74 -18.43
C TYR A 334 -21.78 8.86 -19.45
N GLY A 335 -21.90 8.55 -20.74
CA GLY A 335 -21.96 9.55 -21.81
C GLY A 335 -23.33 10.20 -22.01
N SER A 336 -24.38 9.72 -21.32
CA SER A 336 -25.71 10.31 -21.40
C SER A 336 -25.73 11.73 -20.82
N PRO A 337 -26.60 12.65 -21.33
CA PRO A 337 -26.74 13.99 -20.77
C PRO A 337 -27.06 13.99 -19.28
N GLU A 338 -27.84 13.01 -18.82
CA GLU A 338 -28.16 12.83 -17.40
C GLU A 338 -26.91 12.58 -16.55
N CYS A 339 -26.07 11.62 -16.94
CA CYS A 339 -24.82 11.32 -16.24
C CYS A 339 -23.85 12.51 -16.27
N GLN A 340 -23.73 13.16 -17.43
CA GLN A 340 -22.82 14.30 -17.63
C GLN A 340 -23.26 15.57 -16.88
N ASN A 341 -24.56 15.76 -16.65
CA ASN A 341 -25.10 16.91 -15.92
C ASN A 341 -25.33 16.62 -14.44
N ARG A 342 -25.24 15.35 -14.00
CA ARG A 342 -25.61 14.91 -12.65
C ARG A 342 -25.07 15.79 -11.52
N TYR A 343 -23.79 16.14 -11.58
CA TYR A 343 -23.17 17.04 -10.60
C TYR A 343 -23.74 18.47 -10.66
N ARG A 344 -23.85 19.05 -11.87
CA ARG A 344 -24.36 20.41 -12.10
C ARG A 344 -25.83 20.55 -11.69
N ASP A 345 -26.60 19.49 -11.88
CA ASP A 345 -28.01 19.42 -11.53
C ASP A 345 -28.24 19.12 -10.02
N GLY A 346 -27.17 18.88 -9.25
CA GLY A 346 -27.26 18.51 -7.84
C GLY A 346 -27.84 17.12 -7.58
N LYS A 347 -27.98 16.27 -8.60
CA LYS A 347 -28.61 14.94 -8.54
C LYS A 347 -27.64 13.86 -8.06
N LEU A 348 -26.92 14.12 -6.97
CA LEU A 348 -25.87 13.22 -6.50
C LEU A 348 -26.38 12.09 -5.60
N ASP A 349 -27.62 12.15 -5.14
CA ASP A 349 -28.20 11.17 -4.21
C ASP A 349 -27.33 10.93 -2.98
N LEU A 350 -26.71 12.00 -2.45
CA LEU A 350 -25.81 11.88 -1.31
C LEU A 350 -26.56 11.33 -0.08
N PRO A 351 -25.92 10.45 0.70
CA PRO A 351 -26.39 10.08 2.03
C PRO A 351 -26.63 11.32 2.89
N GLU A 352 -27.79 11.38 3.56
CA GLU A 352 -28.09 12.44 4.52
C GLU A 352 -27.29 12.19 5.80
N VAL A 353 -26.41 13.13 6.13
CA VAL A 353 -25.53 13.07 7.31
C VAL A 353 -25.58 14.40 8.03
N LYS A 354 -25.46 14.38 9.36
CA LYS A 354 -25.29 15.58 10.18
C LYS A 354 -24.04 15.41 11.05
N PRO A 355 -22.86 15.76 10.52
CA PRO A 355 -21.60 15.68 11.26
C PRO A 355 -21.72 16.35 12.62
N ILE A 356 -21.19 15.71 13.66
CA ILE A 356 -21.19 16.27 15.01
C ILE A 356 -19.94 17.13 15.24
N GLU A 357 -20.06 18.09 16.13
CA GLU A 357 -18.93 18.89 16.61
C GLU A 357 -18.09 18.06 17.59
N ASN A 358 -16.76 18.22 17.52
CA ASN A 358 -15.79 17.56 18.41
C ASN A 358 -15.96 16.02 18.49
N PRO A 359 -15.87 15.30 17.36
CA PRO A 359 -16.02 13.84 17.36
C PRO A 359 -14.92 13.18 18.20
N ALA A 360 -15.27 12.13 18.96
CA ALA A 360 -14.29 11.38 19.75
C ALA A 360 -13.33 10.54 18.87
N ILE A 361 -13.73 10.28 17.62
CA ILE A 361 -12.92 9.62 16.61
C ILE A 361 -12.44 10.67 15.62
N LYS A 362 -11.12 10.88 15.54
CA LYS A 362 -10.55 11.81 14.57
C LYS A 362 -10.50 11.14 13.19
N ILE A 363 -10.86 11.90 12.16
CA ILE A 363 -10.80 11.48 10.76
C ILE A 363 -9.62 12.19 10.12
N LEU A 364 -8.75 11.40 9.51
CA LEU A 364 -7.57 11.87 8.81
C LEU A 364 -7.69 11.45 7.34
N THR A 365 -7.37 12.35 6.42
CA THR A 365 -7.29 12.01 5.00
C THR A 365 -6.03 12.62 4.41
N THR A 366 -5.61 12.19 3.23
CA THR A 366 -4.54 12.92 2.53
C THR A 366 -5.05 14.27 2.00
N SER A 367 -6.35 14.50 1.84
CA SER A 367 -6.93 15.79 1.46
C SER A 367 -6.40 16.33 0.12
N PRO A 368 -6.95 15.88 -1.03
CA PRO A 368 -6.54 16.41 -2.33
C PRO A 368 -7.00 17.86 -2.48
N ARG A 369 -6.12 18.74 -2.99
CA ARG A 369 -6.47 20.14 -3.31
C ARG A 369 -7.70 20.23 -4.21
N GLU A 370 -7.91 19.23 -5.05
CA GLU A 370 -8.99 19.19 -6.02
C GLU A 370 -10.40 19.14 -5.40
N TYR A 371 -10.51 18.91 -4.09
CA TYR A 371 -11.76 19.14 -3.36
C TYR A 371 -12.24 20.60 -3.41
N SER A 372 -11.34 21.57 -3.61
CA SER A 372 -11.74 22.96 -3.86
C SER A 372 -12.62 23.10 -5.10
N GLU A 373 -12.50 22.18 -6.08
CA GLU A 373 -13.32 22.20 -7.29
C GLU A 373 -14.80 21.86 -7.02
N ILE A 374 -15.08 21.22 -5.89
CA ILE A 374 -16.44 20.95 -5.40
C ILE A 374 -16.81 21.85 -4.21
N GLY A 375 -16.02 22.91 -3.95
CA GLY A 375 -16.23 23.79 -2.80
C GLY A 375 -16.00 23.13 -1.44
N ALA A 376 -15.25 22.03 -1.38
CA ALA A 376 -14.95 21.30 -0.16
C ALA A 376 -13.47 21.48 0.25
N GLU A 377 -13.23 21.38 1.56
CA GLU A 377 -11.91 21.25 2.14
C GLU A 377 -11.72 19.82 2.65
N GLY A 378 -10.47 19.37 2.74
CA GLY A 378 -10.17 18.04 3.30
C GLY A 378 -9.95 18.10 4.81
N SER A 379 -10.01 16.94 5.46
CA SER A 379 -9.72 16.80 6.89
C SER A 379 -8.22 17.01 7.21
N GLU A 380 -7.86 16.91 8.48
CA GLU A 380 -6.46 16.91 8.93
C GLU A 380 -5.63 15.83 8.20
N SER A 381 -4.39 16.16 7.85
CA SER A 381 -3.50 15.29 7.08
C SER A 381 -2.96 14.13 7.90
N ILE A 382 -3.08 12.91 7.38
CA ILE A 382 -2.47 11.70 7.97
C ILE A 382 -0.96 11.90 8.18
N GLY A 383 -0.26 12.44 7.17
CA GLY A 383 1.18 12.67 7.24
C GLY A 383 1.58 13.68 8.32
N ASN A 384 0.86 14.79 8.43
CA ASN A 384 1.11 15.78 9.48
C ASN A 384 0.89 15.18 10.87
N TYR A 385 -0.22 14.48 11.03
CA TYR A 385 -0.56 13.84 12.29
C TYR A 385 0.51 12.83 12.74
N VAL A 386 0.96 11.95 11.84
CA VAL A 386 2.03 10.98 12.15
C VAL A 386 3.34 11.69 12.50
N LYS A 387 3.72 12.75 11.77
CA LYS A 387 4.93 13.54 12.07
C LYS A 387 4.87 14.18 13.46
N GLU A 388 3.74 14.80 13.81
CA GLU A 388 3.52 15.44 15.11
C GLU A 388 3.49 14.43 16.26
N LYS A 389 2.88 13.26 16.04
CA LYS A 389 2.89 12.16 17.02
C LYS A 389 4.29 11.62 17.25
N LEU A 390 5.08 11.44 16.19
CA LEU A 390 6.48 11.03 16.34
C LEU A 390 7.34 12.08 17.07
N ASP A 391 6.97 13.36 17.05
CA ASP A 391 7.69 14.39 17.81
C ASP A 391 7.37 14.36 19.31
N SER A 392 6.23 13.81 19.72
CA SER A 392 5.72 13.91 21.10
C SER A 392 5.60 12.56 21.83
N ALA A 393 5.30 11.47 21.11
CA ALA A 393 5.05 10.15 21.70
C ALA A 393 6.28 9.58 22.43
N LYS A 394 6.00 8.75 23.43
CA LYS A 394 6.92 7.95 24.23
C LYS A 394 6.99 6.49 23.77
N SER A 395 6.00 5.98 23.06
CA SER A 395 6.07 4.64 22.44
C SER A 395 5.39 4.59 21.07
N LEU A 396 5.83 3.64 20.25
CA LEU A 396 5.29 3.33 18.94
C LEU A 396 5.32 1.81 18.73
N LYS A 397 4.15 1.19 18.53
CA LYS A 397 4.02 -0.19 18.01
C LYS A 397 3.31 -0.12 16.67
N ALA A 398 3.94 -0.57 15.58
CA ALA A 398 3.39 -0.38 14.24
C ALA A 398 3.52 -1.61 13.35
N GLU A 399 2.44 -1.96 12.66
CA GLU A 399 2.43 -2.93 11.57
C GLU A 399 2.16 -2.19 10.26
N LEU A 400 3.14 -2.22 9.37
CA LEU A 400 3.11 -1.43 8.14
C LEU A 400 3.51 -2.28 6.94
N PHE A 401 2.62 -2.39 5.96
CA PHE A 401 2.96 -2.98 4.67
C PHE A 401 4.16 -2.25 4.03
N VAL A 402 4.13 -0.92 3.98
CA VAL A 402 5.23 -0.09 3.46
C VAL A 402 5.64 1.00 4.46
N LEU A 403 6.94 1.08 4.75
CA LEU A 403 7.60 2.20 5.44
C LEU A 403 8.78 2.70 4.60
N SER A 404 8.63 3.88 4.00
CA SER A 404 9.66 4.48 3.14
C SER A 404 9.71 6.01 3.17
N HIS A 405 8.81 6.67 3.92
CA HIS A 405 8.78 8.12 3.98
C HIS A 405 10.05 8.67 4.67
N PRO A 406 10.92 9.45 3.98
CA PRO A 406 12.24 9.82 4.51
C PRO A 406 12.20 10.56 5.85
N GLU A 407 11.28 11.52 5.99
CA GLU A 407 11.15 12.30 7.23
C GLU A 407 10.64 11.45 8.40
N ILE A 408 9.73 10.51 8.14
CA ILE A 408 9.18 9.62 9.18
C ILE A 408 10.29 8.69 9.68
N VAL A 409 11.03 8.10 8.75
CA VAL A 409 12.20 7.26 9.06
C VAL A 409 13.25 8.06 9.85
N GLU A 410 13.56 9.29 9.42
CA GLU A 410 14.51 10.18 10.11
C GLU A 410 14.04 10.54 11.53
N LYS A 411 12.74 10.84 11.72
CA LYS A 411 12.15 11.11 13.04
C LYS A 411 12.22 9.89 13.96
N ILE A 412 11.85 8.70 13.49
CA ILE A 412 11.94 7.46 14.27
C ILE A 412 13.39 7.21 14.71
N ILE A 413 14.35 7.29 13.78
CA ILE A 413 15.78 7.10 14.07
C ILE A 413 16.29 8.14 15.07
N SER A 414 15.94 9.41 14.86
CA SER A 414 16.33 10.53 15.73
C SER A 414 15.84 10.31 17.17
N ARG A 415 14.53 10.05 17.33
CA ARG A 415 13.89 9.83 18.64
C ARG A 415 14.44 8.58 19.32
N HIS A 416 14.67 7.50 18.58
CA HIS A 416 15.27 6.28 19.13
C HIS A 416 16.69 6.56 19.66
N LYS A 417 17.54 7.22 18.87
CA LYS A 417 18.92 7.57 19.29
C LYS A 417 18.94 8.55 20.45
N GLU A 418 18.00 9.50 20.50
CA GLU A 418 17.83 10.40 21.65
C GLU A 418 17.53 9.61 22.93
N ALA A 419 16.56 8.68 22.87
CA ALA A 419 16.19 7.84 24.01
C ALA A 419 17.36 6.97 24.50
N GLN A 420 18.12 6.36 23.58
CA GLN A 420 19.30 5.55 23.91
C GLN A 420 20.41 6.36 24.61
N LYS A 421 20.45 7.68 24.43
CA LYS A 421 21.42 8.58 25.08
C LYS A 421 20.90 9.16 26.40
N GLY A 422 19.81 8.63 26.94
CA GLY A 422 19.18 9.14 28.17
C GLY A 422 18.33 10.40 27.96
N GLY A 423 18.01 10.75 26.71
CA GLY A 423 17.09 11.84 26.39
C GLY A 423 15.62 11.43 26.57
N ARG A 424 14.72 12.06 25.81
CA ARG A 424 13.28 11.78 25.94
C ARG A 424 12.97 10.31 25.62
N PRO A 425 12.16 9.62 26.45
CA PRO A 425 11.77 8.24 26.18
C PRO A 425 11.12 8.07 24.81
N PHE A 426 11.48 7.00 24.11
CA PHE A 426 10.85 6.58 22.86
C PHE A 426 11.08 5.09 22.62
N ASP A 427 10.08 4.26 22.92
CA ASP A 427 10.08 2.82 22.68
C ASP A 427 9.36 2.47 21.37
N ALA A 428 10.12 2.35 20.29
CA ALA A 428 9.60 2.01 18.96
C ALA A 428 9.85 0.53 18.61
N HIS A 429 8.79 -0.17 18.19
CA HIS A 429 8.86 -1.51 17.61
C HIS A 429 8.01 -1.55 16.34
N ILE A 430 8.59 -2.05 15.24
CA ILE A 430 7.98 -2.01 13.92
C ILE A 430 8.01 -3.40 13.29
N ILE A 431 6.89 -3.84 12.73
CA ILE A 431 6.78 -5.04 11.89
C ILE A 431 6.51 -4.60 10.45
N LEU A 432 7.31 -5.12 9.51
CA LEU A 432 7.16 -4.88 8.07
C LEU A 432 6.90 -6.17 7.32
N TYR A 433 6.35 -6.06 6.12
CA TYR A 433 6.13 -7.21 5.25
C TYR A 433 7.47 -7.76 4.73
N SER A 434 7.68 -9.06 4.85
CA SER A 434 8.93 -9.72 4.45
C SER A 434 9.24 -9.64 2.96
N GLY A 435 8.21 -9.65 2.09
CA GLY A 435 8.38 -9.52 0.63
C GLY A 435 8.67 -8.09 0.15
N ILE A 436 8.60 -7.08 1.04
CA ILE A 436 8.74 -5.69 0.64
C ILE A 436 10.09 -5.32 -0.01
N PRO A 437 11.26 -5.90 0.37
CA PRO A 437 12.52 -5.59 -0.29
C PRO A 437 12.57 -6.03 -1.75
N GLU A 438 11.83 -7.07 -2.11
CA GLU A 438 11.76 -7.65 -3.44
C GLU A 438 10.70 -6.93 -4.28
N GLU A 439 9.48 -6.78 -3.73
CA GLU A 439 8.37 -6.10 -4.41
C GLU A 439 8.62 -4.59 -4.58
N PHE A 440 9.27 -3.95 -3.59
CA PHE A 440 9.53 -2.51 -3.60
C PHE A 440 10.98 -2.20 -3.18
N PRO A 441 11.97 -2.41 -4.07
CA PRO A 441 13.40 -2.29 -3.74
C PRO A 441 13.82 -0.94 -3.16
N TYR A 442 13.08 0.14 -3.44
CA TYR A 442 13.35 1.45 -2.86
C TYR A 442 13.16 1.50 -1.33
N CYS A 443 12.36 0.59 -0.75
CA CYS A 443 12.16 0.47 0.70
C CYS A 443 13.40 -0.07 1.43
N GLN A 444 14.32 -0.75 0.72
CA GLN A 444 15.54 -1.31 1.32
C GLN A 444 16.38 -0.24 2.03
N ASN A 445 16.41 0.98 1.52
CA ASN A 445 17.15 2.09 2.15
C ASN A 445 16.58 2.46 3.52
N ALA A 446 15.25 2.49 3.66
CA ALA A 446 14.58 2.80 4.92
C ALA A 446 14.80 1.67 5.94
N ILE A 447 14.62 0.42 5.50
CA ILE A 447 14.86 -0.77 6.31
C ILE A 447 16.30 -0.79 6.83
N LYS A 448 17.28 -0.61 5.94
CA LYS A 448 18.69 -0.55 6.30
C LYS A 448 18.98 0.57 7.30
N ALA A 449 18.46 1.77 7.08
CA ALA A 449 18.69 2.91 7.97
C ALA A 449 18.11 2.68 9.38
N LEU A 450 16.95 2.03 9.50
CA LEU A 450 16.33 1.66 10.78
C LEU A 450 17.18 0.60 11.52
N TYR A 451 17.59 -0.45 10.81
CA TYR A 451 18.45 -1.49 11.36
C TYR A 451 19.81 -0.94 11.83
N GLU A 452 20.48 -0.13 11.00
CA GLU A 452 21.76 0.50 11.36
C GLU A 452 21.64 1.48 12.54
N ALA A 453 20.46 2.05 12.75
CA ALA A 453 20.18 2.91 13.89
C ALA A 453 19.85 2.14 15.19
N GLY A 454 19.70 0.80 15.12
CA GLY A 454 19.32 -0.04 16.26
C GLY A 454 17.82 -0.04 16.59
N VAL A 455 16.97 0.49 15.69
CA VAL A 455 15.52 0.50 15.91
C VAL A 455 14.99 -0.93 15.87
N PRO A 456 14.23 -1.40 16.90
CA PRO A 456 13.60 -2.72 16.89
C PRO A 456 12.66 -2.90 15.67
N LEU A 457 13.09 -3.75 14.75
CA LEU A 457 12.41 -4.02 13.48
C LEU A 457 12.36 -5.54 13.25
N ARG A 458 11.18 -6.06 12.88
CA ARG A 458 10.98 -7.45 12.47
C ARG A 458 10.28 -7.53 11.12
N MET A 459 10.51 -8.63 10.39
CA MET A 459 9.83 -8.94 9.14
C MET A 459 8.78 -10.01 9.41
N TYR A 460 7.53 -9.73 9.06
CA TYR A 460 6.42 -10.65 9.27
C TYR A 460 6.60 -11.91 8.45
N GLN A 461 6.52 -13.08 9.09
CA GLN A 461 6.62 -14.35 8.41
C GLN A 461 5.30 -14.63 7.66
N VAL A 462 5.36 -14.81 6.35
CA VAL A 462 4.15 -15.04 5.54
C VAL A 462 3.98 -16.50 5.16
N ASN A 463 2.74 -16.89 4.91
CA ASN A 463 2.44 -18.16 4.27
C ASN A 463 2.56 -18.04 2.74
N GLU A 464 3.71 -18.43 2.21
CA GLU A 464 4.02 -18.39 0.77
C GLU A 464 3.08 -19.25 -0.09
N GLU A 465 2.50 -20.34 0.45
CA GLU A 465 1.62 -21.22 -0.34
C GLU A 465 0.30 -20.57 -0.75
N ILE A 466 -0.15 -19.61 0.05
CA ILE A 466 -1.34 -18.81 -0.23
C ILE A 466 -0.94 -17.38 -0.54
N GLU A 467 0.32 -17.15 -0.99
CA GLU A 467 0.91 -15.85 -1.32
C GLU A 467 0.58 -14.73 -0.31
N GLN A 468 0.48 -15.09 0.99
CA GLN A 468 0.00 -14.17 2.01
C GLN A 468 0.86 -12.91 2.06
N ARG A 469 0.20 -11.76 2.17
CA ARG A 469 0.87 -10.48 2.46
C ARG A 469 0.58 -10.01 3.87
N MET A 470 1.58 -9.40 4.52
CA MET A 470 1.33 -8.55 5.70
C MET A 470 0.87 -7.19 5.20
N HIS A 471 -0.44 -7.03 5.07
CA HIS A 471 -1.06 -5.85 4.48
C HIS A 471 -1.55 -4.83 5.52
N SER A 472 -1.26 -5.04 6.81
CA SER A 472 -1.59 -4.12 7.90
C SER A 472 -1.04 -2.70 7.69
N LYS A 473 -1.82 -1.70 8.11
CA LYS A 473 -1.47 -0.27 8.08
C LYS A 473 -2.04 0.41 9.33
N TRP A 474 -1.49 0.03 10.48
CA TRP A 474 -1.92 0.58 11.75
C TRP A 474 -0.75 0.75 12.71
N ALA A 475 -0.92 1.68 13.66
CA ALA A 475 0.04 1.97 14.70
C ALA A 475 -0.67 2.31 16.00
N VAL A 476 -0.05 1.96 17.11
CA VAL A 476 -0.45 2.38 18.46
C VAL A 476 0.63 3.30 19.01
N PHE A 477 0.22 4.50 19.42
CA PHE A 477 1.07 5.48 20.11
C PHE A 477 0.75 5.49 21.60
N ASP A 478 1.79 5.53 22.44
CA ASP A 478 1.70 5.65 23.90
C ASP A 478 0.80 4.61 24.57
N ASP A 479 0.62 3.46 23.93
CA ASP A 479 -0.28 2.36 24.30
C ASP A 479 -1.77 2.78 24.44
N LYS A 480 -2.12 3.97 23.94
CA LYS A 480 -3.41 4.63 24.19
C LYS A 480 -4.19 4.94 22.93
N GLU A 481 -3.50 5.22 21.84
CA GLU A 481 -4.13 5.78 20.65
C GLU A 481 -3.82 4.91 19.43
N LEU A 482 -4.87 4.35 18.84
CA LEU A 482 -4.81 3.57 17.61
C LEU A 482 -5.01 4.49 16.41
N LEU A 483 -4.05 4.47 15.48
CA LEU A 483 -4.19 4.95 14.11
C LEU A 483 -4.39 3.74 13.19
N ILE A 484 -5.49 3.70 12.44
CA ILE A 484 -5.78 2.62 11.49
C ILE A 484 -6.45 3.15 10.24
N GLY A 485 -6.06 2.63 9.07
CA GLY A 485 -6.65 3.03 7.80
C GLY A 485 -5.95 2.41 6.60
N SER A 486 -5.97 3.12 5.48
CA SER A 486 -5.46 2.63 4.21
C SER A 486 -4.04 3.11 3.87
N ALA A 487 -3.50 4.07 4.62
CA ALA A 487 -2.28 4.77 4.27
C ALA A 487 -1.01 3.97 4.60
N ASN A 488 -0.24 3.66 3.55
CA ASN A 488 1.16 3.26 3.69
C ASN A 488 2.01 4.44 4.19
N TRP A 489 3.02 4.19 5.04
CA TRP A 489 3.95 5.22 5.53
C TRP A 489 5.03 5.53 4.50
N SER A 490 4.57 6.00 3.34
CA SER A 490 5.33 6.34 2.15
C SER A 490 5.00 7.78 1.72
N MET A 491 5.83 8.36 0.85
CA MET A 491 5.55 9.68 0.27
C MET A 491 4.29 9.74 -0.59
N THR A 492 3.78 8.61 -1.10
CA THR A 492 2.51 8.62 -1.83
C THR A 492 1.33 8.38 -0.91
N GLY A 493 1.50 7.64 0.19
CA GLY A 493 0.40 7.31 1.11
C GLY A 493 0.12 8.38 2.18
N LEU A 494 1.12 9.15 2.62
CA LEU A 494 0.93 10.09 3.73
C LEU A 494 0.65 11.54 3.30
N GLU A 495 0.72 11.80 2.00
CA GLU A 495 1.06 13.13 1.51
C GLU A 495 0.24 13.45 0.26
N SER A 496 -0.21 14.70 0.09
CA SER A 496 -1.18 15.05 -0.97
C SER A 496 -0.73 16.13 -1.96
N ASN A 497 -1.58 16.39 -2.95
CA ASN A 497 -1.21 17.17 -4.13
C ASN A 497 -1.00 18.65 -3.83
N LEU A 498 0.20 19.16 -4.13
CA LEU A 498 0.43 20.60 -4.29
C LEU A 498 0.57 20.93 -5.78
N GLY A 499 -0.33 21.80 -6.28
CA GLY A 499 -0.45 22.11 -7.72
C GLY A 499 0.85 22.60 -8.41
N THR A 500 1.83 23.10 -7.65
CA THR A 500 3.15 23.52 -8.14
C THR A 500 4.18 22.38 -8.23
N GLY A 501 3.93 21.23 -7.57
CA GLY A 501 4.91 20.17 -7.34
C GLY A 501 6.07 20.60 -6.42
N LYS A 502 5.99 21.79 -5.81
CA LYS A 502 6.88 22.25 -4.73
C LYS A 502 6.09 22.18 -3.44
N ARG A 503 6.66 21.56 -2.42
CA ARG A 503 5.94 21.20 -1.22
C ARG A 503 6.44 21.99 -0.01
N ASN A 504 5.60 22.88 0.53
CA ASN A 504 5.96 23.74 1.67
C ASN A 504 6.19 22.93 2.96
N ASP A 505 5.55 21.77 3.04
CA ASP A 505 5.65 20.71 4.04
C ASP A 505 6.86 19.78 3.83
N TYR A 506 7.71 20.03 2.81
CA TYR A 506 8.92 19.24 2.50
C TYR A 506 10.23 20.05 2.64
N PRO A 507 10.44 20.85 3.71
CA PRO A 507 11.64 21.65 3.83
C PRO A 507 12.91 20.79 3.82
N LEU A 508 12.85 19.53 4.29
CA LEU A 508 14.02 18.66 4.38
C LEU A 508 14.44 18.05 3.03
N SER A 509 13.51 17.54 2.21
CA SER A 509 13.87 16.97 0.91
C SER A 509 14.19 18.03 -0.13
N ASP A 510 13.42 19.12 -0.17
CA ASP A 510 13.66 20.21 -1.12
C ASP A 510 14.98 20.90 -0.81
N LYS A 511 15.33 21.07 0.48
CA LYS A 511 16.65 21.57 0.90
C LYS A 511 17.77 20.60 0.57
N LYS A 512 17.59 19.28 0.74
CA LYS A 512 18.58 18.27 0.33
C LYS A 512 18.81 18.32 -1.20
N ILE A 513 17.74 18.45 -1.98
CA ILE A 513 17.81 18.62 -3.45
C ILE A 513 18.48 19.94 -3.83
N ASP A 514 18.10 21.05 -3.21
CA ASP A 514 18.72 22.37 -3.42
C ASP A 514 20.22 22.32 -3.09
N THR A 515 20.59 21.67 -1.99
CA THR A 515 21.99 21.47 -1.58
C THR A 515 22.75 20.64 -2.63
N GLN A 516 22.16 19.56 -3.12
CA GLN A 516 22.74 18.74 -4.18
C GLN A 516 22.91 19.53 -5.49
N ILE A 517 21.92 20.33 -5.89
CA ILE A 517 22.01 21.20 -7.06
C ILE A 517 23.14 22.24 -6.87
N TYR A 518 23.24 22.81 -5.68
CA TYR A 518 24.25 23.82 -5.35
C TYR A 518 25.68 23.29 -5.39
N GLN A 519 25.91 21.99 -5.16
CA GLN A 519 27.25 21.37 -5.30
C GLN A 519 27.83 21.53 -6.72
N TYR A 520 26.99 21.69 -7.74
CA TYR A 520 27.44 21.90 -9.13
C TYR A 520 27.76 23.37 -9.45
N LYS A 521 27.46 24.31 -8.53
CA LYS A 521 27.68 25.75 -8.75
C LYS A 521 29.11 26.09 -9.19
N PRO A 522 30.19 25.57 -8.59
CA PRO A 522 31.54 25.94 -8.99
C PRO A 522 31.82 25.61 -10.47
N ALA A 523 31.48 24.38 -10.90
CA ALA A 523 31.69 23.94 -12.28
C ALA A 523 30.84 24.73 -13.28
N ILE A 524 29.57 25.01 -12.93
CA ILE A 524 28.67 25.76 -13.80
C ILE A 524 29.10 27.22 -13.92
N ASN A 525 29.47 27.86 -12.81
CA ASN A 525 29.91 29.25 -12.83
C ASN A 525 31.12 29.47 -13.74
N VAL A 526 32.10 28.54 -13.73
CA VAL A 526 33.27 28.61 -14.62
C VAL A 526 32.85 28.59 -16.09
N LEU A 527 31.91 27.71 -16.47
CA LEU A 527 31.41 27.60 -17.84
C LEU A 527 30.54 28.81 -18.24
N GLU A 528 29.75 29.33 -17.31
CA GLU A 528 28.94 30.54 -17.53
C GLU A 528 29.83 31.76 -17.73
N GLU A 529 30.89 31.91 -16.93
CA GLU A 529 31.86 33.01 -17.04
C GLU A 529 32.60 32.98 -18.38
N GLN A 530 32.99 31.81 -18.86
CA GLN A 530 33.58 31.63 -20.20
C GLN A 530 32.64 32.06 -21.35
N LEU A 531 31.34 32.10 -21.10
CA LEU A 531 30.32 32.60 -22.03
C LEU A 531 29.84 34.03 -21.67
N SER A 532 30.50 34.71 -20.73
CA SER A 532 30.11 36.04 -20.22
C SER A 532 28.69 36.10 -19.63
N LEU A 533 28.22 34.96 -19.10
CA LEU A 533 26.90 34.82 -18.50
C LEU A 533 26.96 34.99 -16.98
N LYS A 534 25.94 35.66 -16.41
CA LYS A 534 25.76 35.72 -14.95
C LYS A 534 25.32 34.36 -14.40
N SER A 535 25.72 34.04 -13.17
CA SER A 535 25.32 32.80 -12.50
C SER A 535 23.81 32.53 -12.56
N ILE A 536 23.41 31.27 -12.75
CA ILE A 536 22.02 30.83 -12.52
C ILE A 536 21.66 30.68 -11.03
N PHE A 537 22.62 30.74 -10.12
CA PHE A 537 22.38 30.60 -8.68
C PHE A 537 22.15 31.94 -8.00
N ASN A 538 21.13 32.03 -7.15
CA ASN A 538 20.80 33.23 -6.38
C ASN A 538 21.54 33.26 -5.02
N LYS A 539 21.33 34.34 -4.25
CA LYS A 539 21.96 34.53 -2.93
C LYS A 539 21.53 33.47 -1.90
N ASP A 540 20.32 32.92 -2.05
CA ASP A 540 19.76 31.87 -1.18
C ASP A 540 20.23 30.46 -1.55
N LYS A 541 21.27 30.33 -2.38
CA LYS A 541 21.82 29.06 -2.84
C LYS A 541 20.84 28.23 -3.69
N LYS A 542 19.87 28.86 -4.34
CA LYS A 542 18.88 28.21 -5.22
C LYS A 542 19.17 28.51 -6.69
N ALA A 543 18.91 27.54 -7.57
CA ALA A 543 19.00 27.73 -9.01
C ALA A 543 17.74 28.41 -9.57
N ASP A 544 17.93 29.41 -10.44
CA ASP A 544 16.84 30.02 -11.22
C ASP A 544 16.47 29.11 -12.40
N MET A 545 15.41 28.33 -12.20
CA MET A 545 14.96 27.34 -13.17
C MET A 545 14.35 27.96 -14.44
N ASN A 546 13.82 29.17 -14.36
CA ASN A 546 13.28 29.87 -15.54
C ASN A 546 14.43 30.30 -16.44
N LYS A 547 15.46 30.91 -15.84
CA LYS A 547 16.69 31.32 -16.51
C LYS A 547 17.44 30.12 -17.11
N LEU A 548 17.58 29.03 -16.34
CA LEU A 548 18.19 27.79 -16.83
C LEU A 548 17.45 27.24 -18.06
N LYS A 549 16.12 27.11 -18.01
CA LYS A 549 15.31 26.59 -19.13
C LYS A 549 15.44 27.48 -20.37
N HIS A 550 15.38 28.80 -20.19
CA HIS A 550 15.52 29.76 -21.28
C HIS A 550 16.90 29.66 -21.95
N ARG A 551 17.97 29.72 -21.16
CA ARG A 551 19.35 29.58 -21.65
C ARG A 551 19.59 28.26 -22.35
N LYS A 552 19.14 27.15 -21.77
CA LYS A 552 19.25 25.83 -22.42
C LYS A 552 18.59 25.83 -23.79
N LYS A 553 17.37 26.38 -23.92
CA LYS A 553 16.66 26.46 -25.21
C LYS A 553 17.46 27.26 -26.24
N MET A 554 18.05 28.39 -25.84
CA MET A 554 18.92 29.18 -26.72
C MET A 554 20.18 28.42 -27.14
N LEU A 555 20.91 27.84 -26.18
CA LEU A 555 22.15 27.10 -26.45
C LEU A 555 21.91 25.90 -27.39
N VAL A 556 20.82 25.16 -27.20
CA VAL A 556 20.43 24.06 -28.08
C VAL A 556 20.06 24.56 -29.48
N HIS A 557 19.38 25.71 -29.58
CA HIS A 557 19.06 26.30 -30.88
C HIS A 557 20.32 26.73 -31.64
N ILE A 558 21.25 27.41 -30.97
CA ILE A 558 22.55 27.80 -31.53
C ILE A 558 23.32 26.56 -32.00
N LYS A 559 23.37 25.50 -31.17
CA LYS A 559 24.02 24.23 -31.51
C LYS A 559 23.45 23.58 -32.77
N LYS A 560 22.13 23.67 -32.99
CA LYS A 560 21.47 23.08 -34.17
C LYS A 560 21.70 23.89 -35.45
N ASN A 561 21.87 25.20 -35.32
CA ASN A 561 21.95 26.13 -36.45
C ASN A 561 23.38 26.56 -36.79
N SER A 562 24.38 26.14 -36.01
CA SER A 562 25.78 26.31 -36.38
C SER A 562 26.18 25.20 -37.37
N ASN A 563 26.41 25.55 -38.63
CA ASN A 563 27.01 24.64 -39.62
C ASN A 563 28.37 24.12 -39.09
N SER A 564 28.69 22.85 -39.39
CA SER A 564 29.87 22.17 -38.86
C SER A 564 31.20 22.79 -39.32
N ASP A 565 31.18 23.55 -40.42
CA ASP A 565 32.39 23.85 -41.19
C ASP A 565 32.77 25.35 -41.26
N GLU A 566 31.97 26.27 -40.69
CA GLU A 566 32.41 27.66 -40.51
C GLU A 566 33.23 27.80 -39.21
N GLU A 567 34.48 28.26 -39.34
CA GLU A 567 35.43 28.42 -38.21
C GLU A 567 34.92 29.39 -37.13
N THR A 568 34.08 30.36 -37.49
CA THR A 568 33.52 31.32 -36.54
C THR A 568 32.15 31.84 -36.97
N SER A 569 31.16 31.71 -36.08
CA SER A 569 29.83 32.34 -36.24
C SER A 569 29.51 33.16 -34.98
N LYS A 570 28.85 34.32 -35.12
CA LYS A 570 28.54 35.23 -34.01
C LYS A 570 27.08 35.13 -33.59
N PHE A 571 26.82 34.96 -32.29
CA PHE A 571 25.48 34.88 -31.72
C PHE A 571 25.35 35.79 -30.50
N THR A 572 24.12 36.11 -30.14
CA THR A 572 23.83 36.89 -28.94
C THR A 572 23.11 36.01 -27.91
N ILE A 573 23.65 35.93 -26.69
CA ILE A 573 22.99 35.29 -25.54
C ILE A 573 22.81 36.35 -24.47
N GLU A 574 21.57 36.62 -24.07
CA GLU A 574 21.24 37.64 -23.04
C GLU A 574 21.90 39.01 -23.30
N GLY A 575 21.93 39.44 -24.56
CA GLY A 575 22.54 40.71 -24.97
C GLY A 575 24.07 40.69 -25.08
N LYS A 576 24.73 39.55 -24.81
CA LYS A 576 26.18 39.37 -24.97
C LYS A 576 26.51 38.72 -26.31
N LYS A 577 27.38 39.35 -27.10
CA LYS A 577 27.91 38.78 -28.35
C LYS A 577 28.95 37.72 -28.01
N ILE A 578 28.77 36.53 -28.56
CA ILE A 578 29.65 35.37 -28.37
C ILE A 578 30.08 34.88 -29.75
N THR A 579 31.39 34.66 -29.90
CA THR A 579 31.97 34.04 -31.09
C THR A 579 32.08 32.53 -30.85
N LEU A 580 31.42 31.74 -31.69
CA LEU A 580 31.55 30.27 -31.65
C LEU A 580 32.87 29.85 -32.25
N THR A 581 33.80 29.45 -31.38
CA THR A 581 34.97 28.66 -31.75
C THR A 581 34.75 27.20 -31.37
N LYS A 582 35.65 26.30 -31.77
CA LYS A 582 35.66 24.91 -31.28
C LYS A 582 35.66 24.83 -29.75
N ALA A 583 36.42 25.71 -29.08
CA ALA A 583 36.47 25.80 -27.63
C ALA A 583 35.12 26.27 -27.04
N THR A 584 34.54 27.34 -27.59
CA THR A 584 33.23 27.85 -27.14
C THR A 584 32.12 26.80 -27.34
N LYS A 585 32.13 26.06 -28.46
CA LYS A 585 31.20 24.94 -28.71
C LYS A 585 31.32 23.86 -27.63
N ALA A 586 32.54 23.51 -27.20
CA ALA A 586 32.77 22.54 -26.13
C ALA A 586 32.22 23.03 -24.78
N VAL A 587 32.47 24.29 -24.43
CA VAL A 587 31.92 24.93 -23.21
C VAL A 587 30.40 24.91 -23.22
N MET A 588 29.78 25.30 -24.34
CA MET A 588 28.32 25.27 -24.49
C MET A 588 27.74 23.87 -24.32
N ASN A 589 28.36 22.85 -24.94
CA ASN A 589 27.93 21.46 -24.80
C ASN A 589 27.98 21.01 -23.34
N LYS A 590 29.07 21.30 -22.64
CA LYS A 590 29.22 20.95 -21.22
C LYS A 590 28.22 21.68 -20.34
N LEU A 591 27.94 22.95 -20.63
CA LEU A 591 26.93 23.73 -19.90
C LEU A 591 25.52 23.19 -20.12
N ILE A 592 25.18 22.75 -21.35
CA ILE A 592 23.90 22.08 -21.65
C ILE A 592 23.77 20.79 -20.82
N GLU A 593 24.82 19.97 -20.73
CA GLU A 593 24.82 18.74 -19.91
C GLU A 593 24.54 19.04 -18.43
N TYR A 594 25.19 20.06 -17.86
CA TYR A 594 24.94 20.47 -16.47
C TYR A 594 23.52 21.01 -16.27
N TYR A 595 23.01 21.82 -17.19
CA TYR A 595 21.62 22.29 -17.13
C TYR A 595 20.63 21.12 -17.23
N ASP A 596 20.93 20.11 -18.05
CA ASP A 596 20.15 18.88 -18.10
C ASP A 596 20.18 18.12 -16.78
N LEU A 597 21.35 17.96 -16.18
CA LEU A 597 21.52 17.33 -14.88
C LEU A 597 20.75 18.06 -13.79
N ILE A 598 20.87 19.38 -13.68
CA ILE A 598 20.10 20.19 -12.72
C ILE A 598 18.62 20.02 -12.95
N ASN A 599 18.16 20.09 -14.20
CA ASN A 599 16.74 19.93 -14.51
C ASN A 599 16.24 18.51 -14.17
N ILE A 600 17.06 17.47 -14.33
CA ILE A 600 16.75 16.09 -13.89
C ILE A 600 16.64 16.03 -12.36
N ILE A 601 17.57 16.65 -11.64
CA ILE A 601 17.59 16.68 -10.17
C ILE A 601 16.41 17.50 -9.62
N GLU A 602 16.15 18.69 -10.16
CA GLU A 602 15.03 19.56 -9.76
C GLU A 602 13.68 18.89 -10.01
N ARG A 603 13.52 18.16 -11.12
CA ARG A 603 12.31 17.39 -11.42
C ARG A 603 12.01 16.33 -10.34
N ARG A 604 12.97 15.96 -9.49
CA ARG A 604 12.73 15.06 -8.36
C ARG A 604 11.77 15.67 -7.33
N LYS A 605 11.75 17.01 -7.18
CA LYS A 605 10.76 17.69 -6.33
C LYS A 605 9.32 17.40 -6.79
N GLY A 606 9.12 17.35 -8.11
CA GLY A 606 7.84 17.03 -8.72
C GLY A 606 7.49 15.53 -8.82
N ARG A 607 8.37 14.60 -8.41
CA ARG A 607 8.09 13.15 -8.51
C ARG A 607 6.92 12.69 -7.64
N TYR A 608 6.59 13.46 -6.62
CA TYR A 608 5.50 13.17 -5.69
C TYR A 608 4.44 14.28 -5.73
N LYS A 609 4.29 14.92 -6.90
CA LYS A 609 3.31 15.99 -7.11
C LYS A 609 1.87 15.53 -6.79
N ARG A 610 1.55 14.24 -6.97
CA ARG A 610 0.26 13.65 -6.60
C ARG A 610 0.49 12.44 -5.71
N GLY A 611 -0.06 12.48 -4.50
CA GLY A 611 -0.16 11.30 -3.64
C GLY A 611 -1.39 10.46 -3.95
N ASN A 612 -1.52 9.36 -3.23
CA ASN A 612 -2.73 8.56 -3.15
C ASN A 612 -3.79 9.32 -2.36
N HIS A 613 -5.04 8.99 -2.64
CA HIS A 613 -6.16 9.36 -1.80
C HIS A 613 -6.33 8.26 -0.76
N GLU A 614 -6.07 8.58 0.49
CA GLU A 614 -6.06 7.65 1.62
C GLU A 614 -6.86 8.23 2.78
N CYS A 615 -7.38 7.37 3.64
CA CYS A 615 -8.06 7.75 4.86
C CYS A 615 -7.58 6.93 6.07
N SER A 616 -7.72 7.50 7.26
CA SER A 616 -7.46 6.82 8.53
C SER A 616 -8.34 7.40 9.63
N VAL A 617 -8.58 6.58 10.65
CA VAL A 617 -9.24 7.02 11.88
C VAL A 617 -8.30 6.88 13.06
N VAL A 618 -8.47 7.77 14.04
CA VAL A 618 -7.76 7.72 15.32
C VAL A 618 -8.75 7.42 16.42
N ILE A 619 -8.43 6.43 17.24
CA ILE A 619 -9.27 5.97 18.36
C ILE A 619 -8.42 5.91 19.62
N ASP A 620 -8.75 6.78 20.60
CA ASP A 620 -8.22 6.70 21.97
C ASP A 620 -9.23 5.92 22.83
N ASN A 621 -8.94 4.63 23.03
CA ASN A 621 -9.73 3.78 23.92
C ASN A 621 -8.90 2.59 24.39
N PRO A 622 -8.64 2.43 25.70
CA PRO A 622 -7.77 1.38 26.23
C PRO A 622 -8.17 -0.04 25.82
N LYS A 623 -9.46 -0.33 25.69
CA LYS A 623 -9.93 -1.68 25.32
C LYS A 623 -9.66 -1.97 23.85
N ILE A 624 -9.85 -0.98 22.98
CA ILE A 624 -9.54 -1.09 21.55
C ILE A 624 -8.03 -1.20 21.35
N THR A 625 -7.25 -0.32 21.98
CA THR A 625 -5.79 -0.31 21.80
C THR A 625 -5.12 -1.55 22.37
N SER A 626 -5.56 -2.03 23.53
CA SER A 626 -5.04 -3.28 24.12
C SER A 626 -5.22 -4.48 23.19
N THR A 627 -6.33 -4.56 22.44
CA THR A 627 -6.52 -5.64 21.47
C THR A 627 -5.52 -5.58 20.32
N PHE A 628 -5.24 -4.39 19.79
CA PHE A 628 -4.21 -4.22 18.76
C PHE A 628 -2.80 -4.44 19.30
N LEU A 629 -2.51 -4.05 20.54
CA LEU A 629 -1.22 -4.32 21.19
C LEU A 629 -1.02 -5.82 21.45
N ASN A 630 -2.07 -6.54 21.84
CA ASN A 630 -2.02 -7.99 22.00
C ASN A 630 -1.78 -8.69 20.66
N GLN A 631 -2.47 -8.23 19.59
CA GLN A 631 -2.21 -8.69 18.23
C GLN A 631 -0.76 -8.41 17.83
N PHE A 632 -0.29 -7.18 18.02
CA PHE A 632 1.09 -6.77 17.74
C PHE A 632 2.08 -7.71 18.42
N LYS A 633 1.85 -8.06 19.69
CA LYS A 633 2.74 -8.93 20.44
C LYS A 633 2.79 -10.33 19.83
N LYS A 634 1.65 -10.92 19.47
CA LYS A 634 1.61 -12.21 18.77
C LYS A 634 2.39 -12.16 17.46
N ASP A 635 2.16 -11.10 16.68
CA ASP A 635 2.80 -10.87 15.38
C ASP A 635 4.30 -10.63 15.54
N TRP A 636 4.70 -9.90 16.59
CA TRP A 636 6.08 -9.65 16.96
C TRP A 636 6.78 -10.96 17.30
N ASP A 637 6.25 -11.74 18.23
CA ASP A 637 6.82 -13.00 18.72
C ASP A 637 6.94 -14.02 17.57
N TYR A 638 5.92 -14.13 16.72
CA TYR A 638 5.97 -14.98 15.53
C TYR A 638 6.97 -14.51 14.48
N SER A 639 7.21 -13.21 14.40
CA SER A 639 8.22 -12.60 13.50
C SER A 639 9.63 -12.65 14.10
N GLU A 640 9.82 -13.29 15.25
CA GLU A 640 11.16 -13.51 15.80
C GLU A 640 11.99 -14.33 14.81
N PRO A 641 13.21 -13.89 14.46
CA PRO A 641 14.12 -14.72 13.69
C PRO A 641 14.37 -16.01 14.45
N SER A 642 13.93 -17.15 13.92
CA SER A 642 14.29 -18.44 14.49
C SER A 642 15.79 -18.61 14.36
N ILE A 643 16.53 -18.44 15.46
CA ILE A 643 17.87 -18.99 15.57
C ILE A 643 17.65 -20.50 15.61
N PRO A 644 18.17 -21.28 14.65
CA PRO A 644 18.03 -22.74 14.71
C PRO A 644 18.62 -23.23 16.03
N ASP A 645 17.80 -23.92 16.84
CA ASP A 645 18.25 -24.55 18.09
C ASP A 645 19.54 -25.34 17.83
N GLY A 646 20.63 -24.89 18.46
CA GLY A 646 21.97 -25.46 18.29
C GLY A 646 23.11 -24.46 18.05
N TYR A 647 22.83 -23.17 17.84
CA TYR A 647 23.86 -22.10 17.74
C TYR A 647 23.94 -21.19 18.98
N GLY A 648 23.37 -21.64 20.11
CA GLY A 648 23.49 -20.96 21.39
C GLY A 648 24.82 -21.24 22.08
N ALA A 649 25.89 -20.60 21.62
CA ALA A 649 27.07 -20.17 22.41
C ALA A 649 28.11 -19.56 21.46
N ASN A 650 28.55 -18.33 21.77
CA ASN A 650 29.60 -17.56 21.10
C ASN A 650 29.24 -16.89 19.76
N VAL A 651 28.37 -15.89 19.81
CA VAL A 651 28.44 -14.79 18.81
C VAL A 651 29.47 -13.78 19.31
N GLN A 652 30.75 -14.04 19.03
CA GLN A 652 31.66 -12.93 18.79
C GLN A 652 31.11 -12.16 17.58
N THR A 653 31.09 -10.83 17.70
CA THR A 653 30.69 -9.87 16.67
C THR A 653 31.28 -10.26 15.30
N LYS A 654 30.46 -10.85 14.43
CA LYS A 654 30.84 -11.14 13.06
C LYS A 654 30.67 -9.89 12.20
N THR A 655 31.76 -9.52 11.53
CA THR A 655 31.90 -8.36 10.66
C THR A 655 31.10 -8.50 9.36
N GLN A 656 30.95 -7.34 8.71
CA GLN A 656 30.33 -6.93 7.43
C GLN A 656 30.25 -7.90 6.21
N SER A 657 30.67 -9.16 6.29
CA SER A 657 30.74 -10.11 5.17
C SER A 657 29.62 -11.15 5.10
N ASP A 658 28.79 -11.31 6.15
CA ASP A 658 27.80 -12.41 6.22
C ASP A 658 26.41 -12.05 5.66
N LEU A 659 26.22 -10.84 5.11
CA LEU A 659 25.02 -10.44 4.36
C LEU A 659 25.08 -10.82 2.86
N SER A 660 25.94 -11.76 2.47
CA SER A 660 25.87 -12.37 1.15
C SER A 660 24.62 -13.25 1.06
N PHE A 661 23.52 -12.64 0.63
CA PHE A 661 22.41 -13.36 -0.01
C PHE A 661 23.00 -14.33 -1.03
N LYS A 662 22.51 -15.58 -1.06
CA LYS A 662 22.88 -16.59 -2.06
C LYS A 662 22.47 -16.13 -3.46
N GLY A 663 23.28 -15.26 -4.05
CA GLY A 663 23.23 -14.86 -5.44
C GLY A 663 24.39 -15.50 -6.19
N ASN A 664 24.26 -16.79 -6.51
CA ASN A 664 25.08 -17.42 -7.55
C ASN A 664 24.17 -17.72 -8.73
N ASN A 665 24.02 -16.72 -9.60
CA ASN A 665 23.88 -16.84 -11.05
C ASN A 665 23.83 -15.42 -11.65
N ILE A 666 24.99 -14.77 -11.73
CA ILE A 666 25.21 -13.66 -12.66
C ILE A 666 26.19 -14.18 -13.71
N ILE A 667 25.81 -14.10 -14.99
CA ILE A 667 26.51 -13.37 -16.06
C ILE A 667 25.82 -13.70 -17.39
N ASN A 668 25.02 -12.75 -17.90
CA ASN A 668 25.25 -12.09 -19.18
C ASN A 668 24.17 -11.03 -19.43
N LEU A 669 24.42 -9.79 -19.00
CA LEU A 669 23.65 -8.62 -19.39
C LEU A 669 24.23 -8.07 -20.71
N PRO A 670 23.45 -7.96 -21.81
CA PRO A 670 23.88 -7.18 -22.94
C PRO A 670 23.86 -5.69 -22.60
N LYS A 671 24.97 -5.01 -22.94
CA LYS A 671 25.13 -3.56 -22.91
C LYS A 671 24.08 -2.90 -23.82
N ASN A 672 22.97 -2.44 -23.25
CA ASN A 672 22.17 -1.33 -23.79
C ASN A 672 21.28 -0.77 -22.68
N ASN A 673 21.86 0.17 -21.93
CA ASN A 673 21.16 0.96 -20.92
C ASN A 673 20.19 1.94 -21.58
N ASN A 674 18.89 1.65 -21.52
CA ASN A 674 17.81 2.63 -21.70
C ASN A 674 16.50 2.20 -21.01
N THR A 675 16.59 1.55 -19.85
CA THR A 675 15.42 1.25 -19.02
C THR A 675 15.21 2.38 -18.01
N LEU A 676 14.21 3.21 -18.32
CA LEU A 676 13.59 4.15 -17.40
C LEU A 676 13.05 3.39 -16.17
N ASN A 677 13.75 3.52 -15.04
CA ASN A 677 13.20 3.29 -13.71
C ASN A 677 12.05 4.28 -13.46
N LEU A 678 10.83 3.87 -13.80
CA LEU A 678 9.57 4.54 -13.48
C LEU A 678 8.52 3.45 -13.23
N MET A 679 8.37 3.02 -11.98
CA MET A 679 7.14 2.52 -11.34
C MET A 679 7.46 2.32 -9.84
N ALA A 680 6.88 3.01 -8.84
CA ALA A 680 5.59 3.66 -8.59
C ALA A 680 4.56 2.73 -7.97
#